data_AF-A0A7W2FA84-F1
#
_entry.id   AF-A0A7W2FA84-F1
#
_cell.length_a   1.000
_cell.length_b   1.000
_cell.length_c   1.000
_cell.angle_alpha   90.00
_cell.angle_beta   90.00
_cell.angle_gamma   90.00
#
_symmetry.space_group_name_H-M   'P 1'
#
loop_
_entity.id
_entity.type
_entity.pdbx_description
1 polymer ?
#
loop_
_entity_poly.entity_id
_entity_poly.type
_entity_poly.pdbx_seq_one_letter_code
_entity_poly.pdbx_strand_id
1 'polypeptide(L)'
;MLPMPSVHAVSYDRHAGQRWRLRAHFGFAAEDALVTLATDELPNLAMMLPVCLVRQEGGFVPAAMLGLRPGENLMVDNAGRWLGKFVPAAFKSYPFLLGTSADGQRLLCIDEDAGLADDDEAGEPFFVAPGQPSPALAGILEVLRGGEQSRAVTVAVCALLDQHGLIQPWHIALPSPTGTRHITDLFRIDEAALGRLPAEALAELSRAGALAVAYCQLLSVQHVATLRELAAARAEAVVRAQMARLADRSASPAVAAPMPVVATAPKVLLVTFDWSTLVEMPYVLRQAGCEVHVLCPSFNRTLTSGFYHHWINAGESLDTLLTQLAKLAASGTYHAIIIGDDPILWKIYRENIGALLHLLPVRRAEALPVLSKVGFSEYCRDHAIASPAFIRMDNADATSEVLLSLGLPIVLKENYSNGGAGVRILHDEAAFLQFVASHDFSEPLLAQRHIAGDVVGVDALFKDGELLELVCAYDIDATLGPASKRRYFANPPELEDIFIRLGRSALLHGFVNGTLIKEATTQRYFLLEADPRPTKWVVFGRWFGHDFAAAYQRFINAGVPCEVAVRPNVGELDSKLAEVEHFPTHFVRLMQAGRRDEALLHLLDYDRNLRYLVYDPVLLAANTQEISRQLTGWQAPECRDR
;
A
#
# COMPACT_ATOMS: atom_id res chain seq x y z
N MET A 1 12.52 -36.43 -9.62
CA MET A 1 13.53 -36.02 -10.63
C MET A 1 12.89 -34.88 -11.38
N LEU A 2 13.23 -33.63 -11.04
CA LEU A 2 12.85 -32.49 -11.88
C LEU A 2 13.48 -32.74 -13.27
N PRO A 3 12.79 -32.43 -14.38
CA PRO A 3 13.41 -32.48 -15.70
C PRO A 3 14.67 -31.62 -15.68
N MET A 4 15.77 -32.13 -16.26
CA MET A 4 16.97 -31.31 -16.38
C MET A 4 16.63 -30.10 -17.27
N PRO A 5 16.98 -28.87 -16.87
CA PRO A 5 16.66 -27.69 -17.66
C PRO A 5 17.27 -27.81 -19.05
N SER A 6 16.49 -27.51 -20.08
CA SER A 6 16.90 -27.54 -21.48
C SER A 6 17.80 -26.34 -21.82
N VAL A 7 19.03 -26.34 -21.28
CA VAL A 7 19.98 -25.25 -21.45
C VAL A 7 20.72 -25.37 -22.77
N HIS A 8 20.54 -24.39 -23.65
CA HIS A 8 21.15 -24.35 -24.97
C HIS A 8 21.90 -23.05 -25.23
N ALA A 9 22.99 -23.13 -26.01
CA ALA A 9 23.70 -21.95 -26.48
C ALA A 9 22.80 -21.14 -27.43
N VAL A 10 22.70 -19.84 -27.19
CA VAL A 10 21.93 -18.93 -28.03
C VAL A 10 22.66 -18.74 -29.36
N SER A 11 22.11 -19.34 -30.42
CA SER A 11 22.62 -19.24 -31.79
C SER A 11 21.52 -18.81 -32.77
N TYR A 12 21.94 -18.19 -33.87
CA TYR A 12 21.03 -17.78 -34.94
C TYR A 12 20.29 -18.98 -35.52
N ASP A 13 21.00 -20.07 -35.84
CA ASP A 13 20.41 -21.27 -36.44
C ASP A 13 19.29 -21.90 -35.58
N ARG A 14 19.36 -21.74 -34.26
CA ARG A 14 18.38 -22.30 -33.32
C ARG A 14 17.27 -21.32 -32.94
N HIS A 15 17.57 -20.03 -32.80
CA HIS A 15 16.65 -19.06 -32.19
C HIS A 15 16.22 -17.92 -33.13
N ALA A 16 16.61 -17.91 -34.41
CA ALA A 16 16.27 -16.83 -35.34
C ALA A 16 14.76 -16.55 -35.49
N GLY A 17 13.92 -17.60 -35.40
CA GLY A 17 12.46 -17.50 -35.47
C GLY A 17 11.76 -17.52 -34.12
N GLN A 18 12.50 -17.53 -33.01
CA GLN A 18 11.95 -17.64 -31.67
C GLN A 18 11.95 -16.28 -30.97
N ARG A 19 11.09 -16.15 -29.96
CA ARG A 19 11.03 -15.00 -29.07
C ARG A 19 11.20 -15.46 -27.63
N TRP A 20 11.74 -14.59 -26.79
CA TRP A 20 11.97 -14.87 -25.38
C TRP A 20 11.28 -13.84 -24.49
N ARG A 21 11.10 -14.18 -23.22
CA ARG A 21 10.63 -13.24 -22.20
C ARG A 21 11.45 -13.42 -20.93
N LEU A 22 11.79 -12.30 -20.28
CA LEU A 22 12.33 -12.35 -18.93
C LEU A 22 11.18 -12.73 -18.00
N ARG A 23 11.32 -13.81 -17.21
CA ARG A 23 10.26 -14.20 -16.27
C ARG A 23 10.18 -13.18 -15.14
N ALA A 24 9.00 -12.59 -14.97
CA ALA A 24 8.70 -11.74 -13.81
C ALA A 24 8.43 -12.53 -12.52
N HIS A 25 8.48 -13.86 -12.58
CA HIS A 25 8.10 -14.79 -11.52
C HIS A 25 9.29 -15.67 -11.11
N PHE A 26 9.62 -15.64 -9.82
CA PHE A 26 10.77 -16.27 -9.16
C PHE A 26 10.51 -17.69 -8.64
N GLY A 27 9.42 -18.33 -9.09
CA GLY A 27 9.11 -19.72 -8.73
C GLY A 27 10.24 -20.72 -9.02
N PHE A 28 11.12 -20.44 -9.99
CA PHE A 28 12.31 -21.25 -10.29
C PHE A 28 13.32 -21.28 -9.12
N ALA A 29 13.35 -20.22 -8.31
CA ALA A 29 14.24 -20.09 -7.15
C ALA A 29 13.57 -20.52 -5.84
N ALA A 30 12.34 -21.04 -5.87
CA ALA A 30 11.56 -21.35 -4.67
C ALA A 30 12.22 -22.40 -3.75
N GLU A 31 13.10 -23.23 -4.32
CA GLU A 31 13.83 -24.28 -3.60
C GLU A 31 15.26 -23.86 -3.21
N ASP A 32 15.72 -22.67 -3.60
CA ASP A 32 17.07 -22.18 -3.33
C ASP A 32 17.18 -21.67 -1.89
N ALA A 33 17.82 -22.46 -1.02
CA ALA A 33 18.07 -22.08 0.37
C ALA A 33 19.22 -21.07 0.52
N LEU A 34 20.12 -21.02 -0.47
CA LEU A 34 21.28 -20.15 -0.52
C LEU A 34 21.43 -19.58 -1.94
N VAL A 35 21.93 -18.35 -2.04
CA VAL A 35 22.33 -17.76 -3.33
C VAL A 35 23.69 -17.09 -3.17
N THR A 36 24.63 -17.44 -4.05
CA THR A 36 25.97 -16.82 -4.06
C THR A 36 25.90 -15.37 -4.50
N LEU A 37 26.71 -14.52 -3.89
CA LEU A 37 26.71 -13.09 -4.12
C LEU A 37 28.05 -12.62 -4.68
N ALA A 38 28.01 -11.57 -5.49
CA ALA A 38 29.18 -10.77 -5.77
C ALA A 38 29.37 -9.67 -4.70
N THR A 39 30.60 -9.16 -4.57
CA THR A 39 30.97 -8.18 -3.54
C THR A 39 30.16 -6.88 -3.59
N ASP A 40 29.73 -6.46 -4.77
CA ASP A 40 28.93 -5.27 -5.03
C ASP A 40 27.44 -5.44 -4.64
N GLU A 41 26.97 -6.68 -4.46
CA GLU A 41 25.61 -6.96 -3.98
C GLU A 41 25.51 -6.91 -2.44
N LEU A 42 26.64 -7.10 -1.75
CA LEU A 42 26.70 -7.28 -0.30
C LEU A 42 26.09 -6.11 0.49
N PRO A 43 26.35 -4.82 0.20
CA PRO A 43 25.81 -3.73 1.00
C PRO A 43 24.28 -3.70 1.01
N ASN A 44 23.64 -4.10 -0.09
CA ASN A 44 22.17 -4.13 -0.17
C ASN A 44 21.61 -5.36 0.56
N LEU A 45 22.19 -6.55 0.32
CA LEU A 45 21.65 -7.80 0.84
C LEU A 45 21.97 -8.01 2.32
N ALA A 46 23.13 -7.55 2.80
CA ALA A 46 23.52 -7.67 4.20
C ALA A 46 22.61 -6.92 5.18
N MET A 47 21.84 -5.94 4.69
CA MET A 47 20.87 -5.16 5.48
C MET A 47 19.50 -5.85 5.61
N MET A 48 19.32 -7.02 4.99
CA MET A 48 18.02 -7.69 4.91
C MET A 48 18.09 -9.20 5.15
N LEU A 49 19.19 -9.83 4.73
CA LEU A 49 19.36 -11.28 4.76
C LEU A 49 20.67 -11.64 5.43
N PRO A 50 20.73 -12.76 6.16
CA PRO A 50 22.00 -13.27 6.68
C PRO A 50 22.94 -13.56 5.52
N VAL A 51 24.14 -13.01 5.57
CA VAL A 51 25.23 -13.35 4.67
C VAL A 51 26.15 -14.34 5.39
N CYS A 52 26.44 -15.43 4.70
CA CYS A 52 27.40 -16.45 5.10
C CYS A 52 28.49 -16.57 4.05
N LEU A 53 29.55 -17.30 4.36
CA LEU A 53 30.55 -17.76 3.41
C LEU A 53 30.33 -19.26 3.18
N VAL A 54 30.40 -19.69 1.93
CA VAL A 54 30.32 -21.09 1.54
C VAL A 54 31.60 -21.50 0.81
N ARG A 55 32.00 -22.75 0.97
CA ARG A 55 33.17 -23.31 0.29
C ARG A 55 32.76 -23.88 -1.06
N GLN A 56 33.41 -23.45 -2.12
CA GLN A 56 33.24 -23.97 -3.48
C GLN A 56 34.59 -24.41 -4.07
N GLU A 57 34.56 -25.06 -5.24
CA GLU A 57 35.77 -25.35 -6.02
C GLU A 57 36.48 -24.04 -6.39
N GLY A 58 37.55 -23.70 -5.69
CA GLY A 58 38.32 -22.46 -5.88
C GLY A 58 38.37 -21.51 -4.68
N GLY A 59 37.67 -21.80 -3.58
CA GLY A 59 37.79 -21.04 -2.33
C GLY A 59 36.45 -20.73 -1.67
N PHE A 60 36.43 -19.69 -0.84
CA PHE A 60 35.21 -19.19 -0.22
C PHE A 60 34.52 -18.15 -1.12
N VAL A 61 33.20 -18.15 -1.10
CA VAL A 61 32.37 -17.11 -1.71
C VAL A 61 31.24 -16.71 -0.75
N PRO A 62 30.81 -15.45 -0.74
CA PRO A 62 29.69 -15.04 0.09
C PRO A 62 28.37 -15.55 -0.51
N ALA A 63 27.42 -15.85 0.34
CA ALA A 63 26.07 -16.26 -0.03
C ALA A 63 25.03 -15.68 0.92
N ALA A 64 23.88 -15.23 0.40
CA ALA A 64 22.73 -14.90 1.21
C ALA A 64 21.96 -16.17 1.59
N MET A 65 21.56 -16.25 2.85
CA MET A 65 20.64 -17.26 3.35
C MET A 65 19.20 -16.87 3.02
N LEU A 66 18.56 -17.67 2.17
CA LEU A 66 17.18 -17.48 1.74
C LEU A 66 16.21 -18.38 2.49
N GLY A 67 16.71 -19.45 3.10
CA GLY A 67 15.95 -20.33 3.98
C GLY A 67 16.82 -20.98 5.04
N LEU A 68 16.18 -21.71 5.95
CA LEU A 68 16.86 -22.41 7.05
C LEU A 68 16.97 -23.92 6.80
N ARG A 69 16.42 -24.39 5.68
CA ARG A 69 16.37 -25.80 5.28
C ARG A 69 16.70 -25.91 3.79
N PRO A 70 17.35 -27.00 3.35
CA PRO A 70 17.46 -27.29 1.92
C PRO A 70 16.09 -27.36 1.27
N GLY A 71 15.96 -26.87 0.03
CA GLY A 71 14.70 -26.88 -0.72
C GLY A 71 13.71 -25.80 -0.31
N GLU A 72 14.14 -24.77 0.44
CA GLU A 72 13.26 -23.72 0.94
C GLU A 72 13.85 -22.34 0.69
N ASN A 73 13.14 -21.53 -0.09
CA ASN A 73 13.39 -20.10 -0.22
C ASN A 73 12.23 -19.31 0.40
N LEU A 74 12.48 -18.67 1.54
CA LEU A 74 11.50 -17.84 2.27
C LEU A 74 11.29 -16.48 1.61
N MET A 75 12.12 -16.13 0.62
CA MET A 75 12.01 -14.89 -0.14
C MET A 75 11.16 -15.05 -1.40
N VAL A 76 10.63 -16.26 -1.66
CA VAL A 76 9.68 -16.53 -2.75
C VAL A 76 8.33 -16.96 -2.16
N ASP A 77 7.28 -16.19 -2.46
CA ASP A 77 5.93 -16.52 -2.00
C ASP A 77 5.28 -17.66 -2.81
N ASN A 78 4.09 -18.11 -2.39
CA ASN A 78 3.38 -19.20 -3.08
C ASN A 78 2.87 -18.81 -4.47
N ALA A 79 2.83 -17.51 -4.79
CA ALA A 79 2.56 -16.97 -6.12
C ALA A 79 3.87 -16.65 -6.88
N GLY A 80 4.99 -17.23 -6.41
CA GLY A 80 6.34 -17.12 -6.93
C GLY A 80 6.86 -15.70 -7.12
N ARG A 81 6.44 -14.74 -6.31
CA ARG A 81 7.01 -13.39 -6.29
C ARG A 81 8.18 -13.32 -5.32
N TRP A 82 9.17 -12.50 -5.66
CA TRP A 82 10.27 -12.17 -4.76
C TRP A 82 9.79 -11.18 -3.69
N LEU A 83 10.07 -11.47 -2.41
CA LEU A 83 9.65 -10.68 -1.25
C LEU A 83 10.71 -9.69 -0.78
N GLY A 84 11.97 -9.82 -1.24
CA GLY A 84 13.06 -8.91 -0.86
C GLY A 84 13.07 -7.61 -1.67
N LYS A 85 13.60 -6.53 -1.11
CA LYS A 85 13.74 -5.24 -1.83
C LYS A 85 14.84 -5.26 -2.89
N PHE A 86 15.79 -6.19 -2.78
CA PHE A 86 16.88 -6.40 -3.73
C PHE A 86 16.82 -7.84 -4.23
N VAL A 87 16.83 -8.01 -5.54
CA VAL A 87 16.90 -9.33 -6.20
C VAL A 87 18.38 -9.63 -6.51
N PRO A 88 18.93 -10.76 -6.03
CA PRO A 88 20.27 -11.23 -6.39
C PRO A 88 20.48 -11.31 -7.90
N ALA A 89 21.67 -10.97 -8.37
CA ALA A 89 22.04 -10.98 -9.79
C ALA A 89 21.81 -12.35 -10.43
N ALA A 90 22.08 -13.43 -9.70
CA ALA A 90 21.83 -14.81 -10.12
C ALA A 90 20.36 -15.08 -10.53
N PHE A 91 19.41 -14.35 -9.96
CA PHE A 91 17.98 -14.48 -10.30
C PHE A 91 17.53 -13.45 -11.35
N LYS A 92 18.19 -12.29 -11.45
CA LYS A 92 17.82 -11.22 -12.40
C LYS A 92 18.04 -11.62 -13.85
N SER A 93 19.06 -12.43 -14.14
CA SER A 93 19.41 -12.80 -15.51
C SER A 93 18.69 -14.06 -15.99
N TYR A 94 18.04 -14.82 -15.09
CA TYR A 94 17.31 -16.03 -15.47
C TYR A 94 16.15 -15.66 -16.42
N PRO A 95 16.02 -16.34 -17.57
CA PRO A 95 16.52 -17.69 -17.90
C PRO A 95 17.87 -17.74 -18.65
N PHE A 96 18.60 -16.64 -18.72
CA PHE A 96 19.91 -16.57 -19.38
C PHE A 96 21.07 -16.80 -18.42
N LEU A 97 22.08 -17.51 -18.94
CA LEU A 97 23.26 -17.94 -18.20
C LEU A 97 24.51 -17.83 -19.11
N LEU A 98 25.70 -17.82 -18.51
CA LEU A 98 26.95 -17.98 -19.26
C LEU A 98 27.45 -19.41 -19.18
N GLY A 99 27.50 -20.08 -20.32
CA GLY A 99 28.18 -21.37 -20.48
C GLY A 99 29.64 -21.20 -20.87
N THR A 100 30.40 -22.30 -20.79
CA THR A 100 31.77 -22.38 -21.32
C THR A 100 31.82 -23.45 -22.40
N SER A 101 32.28 -23.08 -23.61
CA SER A 101 32.53 -24.00 -24.71
C SER A 101 33.67 -24.98 -24.38
N ALA A 102 33.77 -26.07 -25.12
CA ALA A 102 34.92 -26.99 -25.05
C ALA A 102 36.26 -26.28 -25.28
N ASP A 103 36.27 -25.20 -26.08
CA ASP A 103 37.44 -24.38 -26.36
C ASP A 103 37.68 -23.26 -25.32
N GLY A 104 36.94 -23.28 -24.19
CA GLY A 104 37.09 -22.31 -23.10
C GLY A 104 36.42 -20.95 -23.33
N GLN A 105 35.76 -20.73 -24.48
CA GLN A 105 35.04 -19.49 -24.76
C GLN A 105 33.72 -19.39 -23.98
N ARG A 106 33.38 -18.21 -23.49
CA ARG A 106 32.09 -17.95 -22.82
C ARG A 106 30.98 -17.77 -23.85
N LEU A 107 29.90 -18.53 -23.70
CA LEU A 107 28.74 -18.53 -24.59
C LEU A 107 27.50 -18.08 -23.81
N LEU A 108 26.65 -17.25 -24.42
CA LEU A 108 25.33 -16.97 -23.89
C LEU A 108 24.47 -18.22 -24.05
N CYS A 109 23.88 -18.69 -22.96
CA CYS A 109 22.95 -19.80 -22.94
C CYS A 109 21.59 -19.36 -22.42
N ILE A 110 20.54 -20.06 -22.82
CA ILE A 110 19.19 -19.90 -22.31
C ILE A 110 18.66 -21.26 -21.85
N ASP A 111 17.93 -21.28 -20.73
CA ASP A 111 17.04 -22.37 -20.37
C ASP A 111 15.74 -22.24 -21.17
N GLU A 112 15.60 -23.05 -22.23
CA GLU A 112 14.48 -22.93 -23.18
C GLU A 112 13.12 -23.24 -22.53
N ASP A 113 13.08 -24.16 -21.56
CA ASP A 113 11.85 -24.51 -20.83
C ASP A 113 11.30 -23.33 -20.02
N ALA A 114 12.18 -22.40 -19.65
CA ALA A 114 11.83 -21.24 -18.87
C ALA A 114 11.76 -19.94 -19.68
N GLY A 115 12.48 -19.85 -20.80
CA GLY A 115 12.76 -18.59 -21.48
C GLY A 115 12.10 -18.36 -22.82
N LEU A 116 11.55 -19.37 -23.47
CA LEU A 116 10.81 -19.19 -24.72
C LEU A 116 9.42 -18.59 -24.47
N ALA A 117 9.01 -17.68 -25.35
CA ALA A 117 7.69 -17.07 -25.31
C ALA A 117 6.68 -17.97 -26.05
N ASP A 118 5.53 -18.26 -25.43
CA ASP A 118 4.47 -19.08 -26.02
C ASP A 118 3.66 -18.35 -27.12
N ASP A 119 3.79 -17.01 -27.22
CA ASP A 119 3.00 -16.14 -28.09
C ASP A 119 3.88 -15.08 -28.76
N ASP A 120 3.74 -14.98 -30.09
CA ASP A 120 4.55 -14.18 -31.01
C ASP A 120 4.38 -12.67 -30.82
N GLU A 121 3.25 -12.19 -30.27
CA GLU A 121 2.98 -10.75 -30.16
C GLU A 121 3.55 -10.08 -28.90
N ALA A 122 3.98 -10.84 -27.88
CA ALA A 122 4.42 -10.27 -26.59
C ALA A 122 5.84 -10.67 -26.12
N GLY A 123 6.63 -11.39 -26.94
CA GLY A 123 8.04 -11.72 -26.64
C GLY A 123 9.06 -10.76 -27.28
N GLU A 124 10.32 -10.81 -26.84
CA GLU A 124 11.46 -10.12 -27.47
C GLU A 124 12.17 -11.04 -28.46
N PRO A 125 12.56 -10.57 -29.66
CA PRO A 125 13.32 -11.39 -30.59
C PRO A 125 14.74 -11.65 -30.05
N PHE A 126 15.32 -12.81 -30.36
CA PHE A 126 16.74 -13.05 -30.07
C PHE A 126 17.66 -12.29 -31.03
N PHE A 127 17.30 -12.20 -32.31
CA PHE A 127 18.12 -11.61 -33.36
C PHE A 127 17.31 -10.63 -34.22
N VAL A 128 17.93 -9.53 -34.64
CA VAL A 128 17.34 -8.56 -35.58
C VAL A 128 17.74 -8.84 -37.04
N ALA A 129 18.85 -9.54 -37.25
CA ALA A 129 19.34 -10.02 -38.55
C ALA A 129 20.30 -11.21 -38.33
N PRO A 130 20.66 -11.98 -39.38
CA PRO A 130 21.69 -13.02 -39.29
C PRO A 130 22.95 -12.55 -38.57
N GLY A 131 23.26 -13.20 -37.44
CA GLY A 131 24.42 -12.86 -36.61
C GLY A 131 24.33 -11.55 -35.82
N GLN A 132 23.19 -10.85 -35.83
CA GLN A 132 22.99 -9.60 -35.08
C GLN A 132 21.98 -9.80 -33.94
N PRO A 133 22.43 -9.93 -32.67
CA PRO A 133 21.53 -10.08 -31.53
C PRO A 133 20.66 -8.84 -31.34
N SER A 134 19.47 -9.01 -30.78
CA SER A 134 18.60 -7.88 -30.45
C SER A 134 19.21 -6.99 -29.36
N PRO A 135 18.84 -5.70 -29.29
CA PRO A 135 19.32 -4.81 -28.23
C PRO A 135 19.04 -5.35 -26.82
N ALA A 136 17.90 -5.99 -26.61
CA ALA A 136 17.53 -6.61 -25.34
C ALA A 136 18.44 -7.80 -24.99
N LEU A 137 18.73 -8.68 -25.96
CA LEU A 137 19.64 -9.81 -25.77
C LEU A 137 21.09 -9.36 -25.54
N ALA A 138 21.53 -8.31 -26.24
CA ALA A 138 22.84 -7.70 -26.04
C ALA A 138 22.97 -7.10 -24.63
N GLY A 139 21.94 -6.43 -24.12
CA GLY A 139 21.90 -5.92 -22.76
C GLY A 139 22.04 -7.03 -21.71
N ILE A 140 21.38 -8.18 -21.90
CA ILE A 140 21.51 -9.34 -21.01
C ILE A 140 22.93 -9.90 -21.02
N LEU A 141 23.56 -10.00 -22.19
CA LEU A 141 24.94 -10.47 -22.31
C LEU A 141 25.91 -9.57 -21.54
N GLU A 142 25.74 -8.25 -21.63
CA GLU A 142 26.59 -7.30 -20.88
C GLU A 142 26.39 -7.42 -19.37
N VAL A 143 25.13 -7.58 -18.90
CA VAL A 143 24.85 -7.85 -17.47
C VAL A 143 25.54 -9.11 -16.99
N LEU A 144 25.44 -10.21 -17.75
CA LEU A 144 26.06 -11.48 -17.41
C LEU A 144 27.59 -11.40 -17.40
N ARG A 145 28.20 -10.68 -18.35
CA ARG A 145 29.66 -10.43 -18.39
C ARG A 145 30.13 -9.62 -17.18
N GLY A 146 29.39 -8.56 -16.81
CA GLY A 146 29.65 -7.79 -15.60
C GLY A 146 29.58 -8.66 -14.33
N GLY A 147 28.62 -9.59 -14.29
CA GLY A 147 28.50 -10.58 -13.21
C GLY A 147 29.74 -11.49 -13.08
N GLU A 148 30.24 -12.04 -14.18
CA GLU A 148 31.46 -12.87 -14.17
C GLU A 148 32.70 -12.10 -13.70
N GLN A 149 32.85 -10.84 -14.11
CA GLN A 149 33.95 -10.00 -13.65
C GLN A 149 33.86 -9.74 -12.13
N SER A 150 32.65 -9.43 -11.65
CA SER A 150 32.39 -9.21 -10.23
C SER A 150 32.63 -10.48 -9.40
N ARG A 151 32.31 -11.66 -9.95
CA ARG A 151 32.62 -12.95 -9.34
C ARG A 151 34.13 -13.19 -9.21
N ALA A 152 34.93 -12.86 -10.23
CA ALA A 152 36.39 -13.00 -10.17
C ALA A 152 37.01 -12.14 -9.05
N VAL A 153 36.55 -10.89 -8.92
CA VAL A 153 36.95 -10.00 -7.81
C VAL A 153 36.53 -10.59 -6.47
N THR A 154 35.30 -11.10 -6.38
CA THR A 154 34.76 -11.72 -5.16
C THR A 154 35.62 -12.89 -4.67
N VAL A 155 36.03 -13.78 -5.58
CA VAL A 155 36.91 -14.91 -5.25
C VAL A 155 38.26 -14.42 -4.73
N ALA A 156 38.87 -13.43 -5.39
CA ALA A 156 40.16 -12.89 -4.96
C ALA A 156 40.08 -12.24 -3.56
N VAL A 157 39.01 -11.50 -3.29
CA VAL A 157 38.76 -10.86 -1.99
C VAL A 157 38.57 -11.91 -0.89
N CYS A 158 37.78 -12.95 -1.15
CA CYS A 158 37.54 -14.01 -0.17
C CYS A 158 38.80 -14.86 0.08
N ALA A 159 39.63 -15.08 -0.94
CA ALA A 159 40.94 -15.72 -0.76
C ALA A 159 41.85 -14.90 0.16
N LEU A 160 41.83 -13.58 0.08
CA LEU A 160 42.59 -12.71 0.98
C LEU A 160 42.08 -12.78 2.43
N LEU A 161 40.75 -12.84 2.63
CA LEU A 161 40.17 -13.06 3.96
C LEU A 161 40.59 -14.41 4.56
N ASP A 162 40.64 -15.46 3.74
CA ASP A 162 41.09 -16.80 4.14
C ASP A 162 42.58 -16.82 4.48
N GLN A 163 43.43 -16.17 3.68
CA GLN A 163 44.88 -16.07 3.90
C GLN A 163 45.23 -15.40 5.23
N HIS A 164 44.46 -14.39 5.65
CA HIS A 164 44.62 -13.72 6.94
C HIS A 164 43.94 -14.48 8.10
N GLY A 165 43.39 -15.68 7.85
CA GLY A 165 42.78 -16.53 8.87
C GLY A 165 41.49 -15.96 9.47
N LEU A 166 40.74 -15.17 8.69
CA LEU A 166 39.56 -14.44 9.19
C LEU A 166 38.26 -15.22 9.03
N ILE A 167 38.28 -16.40 8.41
CA ILE A 167 37.09 -17.20 8.13
C ILE A 167 37.05 -18.39 9.08
N GLN A 168 35.95 -18.55 9.80
CA GLN A 168 35.71 -19.66 10.72
C GLN A 168 34.37 -20.36 10.46
N PRO A 169 34.20 -21.62 10.84
CA PRO A 169 32.90 -22.30 10.79
C PRO A 169 31.82 -21.51 11.54
N TRP A 170 30.60 -21.47 10.99
CA TRP A 170 29.45 -20.82 11.60
C TRP A 170 28.40 -21.85 11.98
N HIS A 171 28.35 -22.18 13.26
CA HIS A 171 27.34 -23.09 13.80
C HIS A 171 26.07 -22.32 14.17
N ILE A 172 25.03 -22.45 13.35
CA ILE A 172 23.72 -21.83 13.63
C ILE A 172 22.83 -22.86 14.32
N ALA A 173 22.50 -22.61 15.59
CA ALA A 173 21.59 -23.43 16.37
C ALA A 173 20.13 -23.02 16.11
N LEU A 174 19.33 -23.97 15.61
CA LEU A 174 17.92 -23.80 15.31
C LEU A 174 17.07 -24.68 16.24
N PRO A 175 16.05 -24.13 16.91
CA PRO A 175 15.08 -24.93 17.62
C PRO A 175 14.34 -25.87 16.66
N SER A 176 14.14 -27.10 17.09
CA SER A 176 13.41 -28.15 16.39
C SER A 176 12.48 -28.87 17.39
N PRO A 177 11.34 -29.42 16.96
CA PRO A 177 10.49 -30.24 17.82
C PRO A 177 11.21 -31.42 18.49
N THR A 178 12.33 -31.88 17.91
CA THR A 178 13.16 -33.00 18.41
C THR A 178 14.44 -32.54 19.12
N GLY A 179 14.60 -31.24 19.43
CA GLY A 179 15.79 -30.68 20.08
C GLY A 179 16.38 -29.49 19.32
N THR A 180 17.72 -29.39 19.26
CA THR A 180 18.41 -28.34 18.51
C THR A 180 19.04 -28.91 17.24
N ARG A 181 18.68 -28.38 16.07
CA ARG A 181 19.34 -28.68 14.80
C ARG A 181 20.43 -27.65 14.55
N HIS A 182 21.58 -28.10 14.08
CA HIS A 182 22.67 -27.21 13.68
C HIS A 182 22.81 -27.16 12.16
N ILE A 183 23.00 -25.95 11.63
CA ILE A 183 23.57 -25.76 10.29
C ILE A 183 25.09 -25.66 10.47
N THR A 184 25.84 -26.54 9.83
CA THR A 184 27.29 -26.69 10.02
C THR A 184 28.14 -26.37 8.80
N ASP A 185 27.53 -26.30 7.62
CA ASP A 185 28.24 -26.18 6.33
C ASP A 185 28.44 -24.73 5.89
N LEU A 186 28.26 -23.78 6.82
CA LEU A 186 28.40 -22.35 6.61
C LEU A 186 29.59 -21.80 7.38
N PHE A 187 30.16 -20.72 6.88
CA PHE A 187 31.29 -20.02 7.47
C PHE A 187 30.93 -18.56 7.71
N ARG A 188 31.64 -17.94 8.65
CA ARG A 188 31.50 -16.52 9.01
C ARG A 188 32.87 -15.89 9.24
N ILE A 189 32.87 -14.59 9.37
CA ILE A 189 34.05 -13.84 9.79
C ILE A 189 34.28 -14.04 11.29
N ASP A 190 35.54 -14.25 11.65
CA ASP A 190 36.06 -14.17 13.00
C ASP A 190 36.37 -12.70 13.34
N GLU A 191 35.43 -12.06 14.04
CA GLU A 191 35.55 -10.68 14.49
C GLU A 191 36.73 -10.47 15.46
N ALA A 192 37.06 -11.49 16.27
CA ALA A 192 38.18 -11.42 17.20
C ALA A 192 39.53 -11.55 16.47
N ALA A 193 39.61 -12.33 15.39
CA ALA A 193 40.78 -12.34 14.51
C ALA A 193 40.90 -11.00 13.75
N LEU A 194 39.80 -10.47 13.22
CA LEU A 194 39.76 -9.18 12.53
C LEU A 194 40.26 -8.03 13.42
N GLY A 195 39.80 -7.96 14.67
CA GLY A 195 40.20 -6.93 15.64
C GLY A 195 41.65 -7.03 16.12
N ARG A 196 42.35 -8.14 15.85
CA ARG A 196 43.76 -8.37 16.22
C ARG A 196 44.72 -8.23 15.04
N LEU A 197 44.24 -7.85 13.86
CA LEU A 197 45.09 -7.69 12.69
C LEU A 197 46.12 -6.57 12.87
N PRO A 198 47.37 -6.77 12.42
CA PRO A 198 48.34 -5.69 12.34
C PRO A 198 47.91 -4.63 11.31
N ALA A 199 48.41 -3.40 11.46
CA ALA A 199 48.01 -2.26 10.64
C ALA A 199 48.26 -2.48 9.15
N GLU A 200 49.34 -3.19 8.79
CA GLU A 200 49.72 -3.51 7.41
C GLU A 200 48.70 -4.45 6.76
N ALA A 201 48.26 -5.50 7.48
CA ALA A 201 47.25 -6.43 7.02
C ALA A 201 45.87 -5.74 6.89
N LEU A 202 45.52 -4.87 7.84
CA LEU A 202 44.31 -4.07 7.77
C LEU A 202 44.30 -3.14 6.54
N ALA A 203 45.43 -2.48 6.25
CA ALA A 203 45.58 -1.62 5.09
C ALA A 203 45.54 -2.39 3.76
N GLU A 204 46.05 -3.62 3.71
CA GLU A 204 45.92 -4.52 2.57
C GLU A 204 44.45 -4.90 2.32
N LEU A 205 43.76 -5.39 3.35
CA LEU A 205 42.33 -5.75 3.28
C LEU A 205 41.46 -4.55 2.89
N SER A 206 41.76 -3.36 3.39
CA SER A 206 41.05 -2.14 3.04
C SER A 206 41.21 -1.79 1.56
N ARG A 207 42.44 -1.86 1.03
CA ARG A 207 42.72 -1.54 -0.39
C ARG A 207 42.09 -2.55 -1.34
N ALA A 208 42.00 -3.81 -0.93
CA ALA A 208 41.36 -4.87 -1.71
C ALA A 208 39.82 -4.88 -1.60
N GLY A 209 39.21 -4.05 -0.72
CA GLY A 209 37.77 -4.06 -0.46
C GLY A 209 37.29 -5.22 0.42
N ALA A 210 38.20 -6.03 0.98
CA ALA A 210 37.90 -7.19 1.81
C ALA A 210 37.25 -6.83 3.14
N LEU A 211 37.57 -5.66 3.71
CA LEU A 211 36.89 -5.18 4.93
C LEU A 211 35.40 -4.95 4.74
N ALA A 212 34.98 -4.47 3.55
CA ALA A 212 33.56 -4.27 3.27
C ALA A 212 32.79 -5.60 3.30
N VAL A 213 33.37 -6.65 2.70
CA VAL A 213 32.83 -8.01 2.75
C VAL A 213 32.74 -8.50 4.20
N ALA A 214 33.80 -8.29 4.98
CA ALA A 214 33.86 -8.75 6.34
C ALA A 214 32.78 -8.12 7.23
N TYR A 215 32.64 -6.79 7.18
CA TYR A 215 31.63 -6.08 7.96
C TYR A 215 30.20 -6.32 7.48
N CYS A 216 29.97 -6.44 6.16
CA CYS A 216 28.66 -6.84 5.64
C CYS A 216 28.23 -8.19 6.21
N GLN A 217 29.15 -9.17 6.23
CA GLN A 217 28.88 -10.47 6.83
C GLN A 217 28.55 -10.34 8.33
N LEU A 218 29.40 -9.66 9.12
CA LEU A 218 29.21 -9.52 10.56
C LEU A 218 27.88 -8.84 10.92
N LEU A 219 27.53 -7.74 10.24
CA LEU A 219 26.29 -7.01 10.49
C LEU A 219 25.04 -7.79 10.07
N SER A 220 25.15 -8.61 9.01
CA SER A 220 24.01 -9.37 8.50
C SER A 220 23.56 -10.51 9.43
N VAL A 221 24.41 -10.95 10.36
CA VAL A 221 24.15 -12.08 11.28
C VAL A 221 22.86 -11.86 12.07
N GLN A 222 22.51 -10.62 12.40
CA GLN A 222 21.29 -10.29 13.13
C GLN A 222 20.01 -10.73 12.41
N HIS A 223 20.03 -10.81 11.07
CA HIS A 223 18.88 -11.21 10.27
C HIS A 223 18.54 -12.70 10.37
N VAL A 224 19.37 -13.51 11.04
CA VAL A 224 19.06 -14.94 11.27
C VAL A 224 17.80 -15.06 12.13
N ALA A 225 17.58 -14.14 13.07
CA ALA A 225 16.36 -14.12 13.88
C ALA A 225 15.11 -13.87 13.01
N THR A 226 15.18 -12.88 12.12
CA THR A 226 14.10 -12.58 11.16
C THR A 226 13.81 -13.76 10.24
N LEU A 227 14.85 -14.43 9.72
CA LEU A 227 14.68 -15.59 8.86
C LEU A 227 14.03 -16.78 9.61
N ARG A 228 14.27 -16.91 10.92
CA ARG A 228 13.61 -17.90 11.79
C ARG A 228 12.14 -17.60 12.01
N GLU A 229 11.78 -16.33 12.22
CA GLU A 229 10.39 -15.92 12.35
C GLU A 229 9.60 -16.18 11.07
N LEU A 230 10.19 -15.87 9.91
CA LEU A 230 9.60 -16.16 8.60
C LEU A 230 9.40 -17.67 8.39
N ALA A 231 10.38 -18.49 8.76
CA ALA A 231 10.26 -19.95 8.66
C ALA A 231 9.15 -20.51 9.56
N ALA A 232 9.03 -20.00 10.80
CA ALA A 232 7.98 -20.40 11.73
C ALA A 232 6.59 -20.04 11.21
N ALA A 233 6.41 -18.80 10.73
CA ALA A 233 5.16 -18.34 10.15
C ALA A 233 4.73 -19.17 8.93
N ARG A 234 5.69 -19.53 8.04
CA ARG A 234 5.40 -20.39 6.88
C ARG A 234 5.01 -21.81 7.30
N ALA A 235 5.68 -22.37 8.31
CA ALA A 235 5.34 -23.71 8.83
C ALA A 235 3.94 -23.75 9.47
N GLU A 236 3.59 -22.75 10.28
CA GLU A 236 2.24 -22.62 10.87
C GLU A 236 1.16 -22.50 9.80
N ALA A 237 1.40 -21.71 8.75
CA ALA A 237 0.48 -21.59 7.63
C ALA A 237 0.27 -22.92 6.89
N VAL A 238 1.33 -23.70 6.68
CA VAL A 238 1.25 -25.04 6.05
C VAL A 238 0.46 -26.01 6.93
N VAL A 239 0.73 -26.06 8.25
CA VAL A 239 0.00 -26.93 9.18
C VAL A 239 -1.47 -26.55 9.24
N ARG A 240 -1.79 -25.25 9.30
CA ARG A 240 -3.16 -24.74 9.28
C ARG A 240 -3.90 -25.15 8.00
N ALA A 241 -3.24 -25.02 6.84
CA ALA A 241 -3.79 -25.45 5.56
C ALA A 241 -3.99 -26.98 5.48
N GLN A 242 -3.08 -27.78 6.05
CA GLN A 242 -3.21 -29.24 6.10
C GLN A 242 -4.32 -29.69 7.07
N MET A 243 -4.45 -29.06 8.23
CA MET A 243 -5.51 -29.33 9.20
C MET A 243 -6.89 -28.95 8.65
N ALA A 244 -6.99 -27.84 7.92
CA ALA A 244 -8.20 -27.48 7.19
C ALA A 244 -8.57 -28.53 6.12
N ARG A 245 -7.59 -29.03 5.35
CA ARG A 245 -7.80 -30.12 4.35
C ARG A 245 -8.16 -31.47 4.98
N LEU A 246 -7.69 -31.77 6.19
CA LEU A 246 -8.02 -33.00 6.91
C LEU A 246 -9.40 -32.93 7.56
N ALA A 247 -9.81 -31.77 8.07
CA ALA A 247 -11.17 -31.53 8.56
C ALA A 247 -12.21 -31.72 7.43
N ASP A 248 -11.90 -31.26 6.22
CA ASP A 248 -12.74 -31.37 5.03
C ASP A 248 -12.95 -32.82 4.54
N ARG A 249 -11.98 -33.72 4.78
CA ARG A 249 -12.07 -35.15 4.41
C ARG A 249 -12.98 -36.00 5.32
N SER A 250 -13.45 -35.47 6.44
CA SER A 250 -14.31 -36.19 7.39
C SER A 250 -15.81 -36.12 7.05
N ALA A 251 -16.19 -35.38 6.00
CA ALA A 251 -17.56 -35.33 5.49
C ALA A 251 -17.77 -36.33 4.33
N SER A 252 -18.70 -37.28 4.49
CA SER A 252 -19.09 -38.24 3.45
C SER A 252 -19.97 -37.57 2.36
N PRO A 253 -19.97 -38.06 1.10
CA PRO A 253 -20.25 -37.22 -0.06
C PRO A 253 -21.74 -37.13 -0.39
N ALA A 254 -22.26 -35.91 -0.53
CA ALA A 254 -23.52 -35.64 -1.22
C ALA A 254 -23.23 -35.04 -2.60
N VAL A 255 -23.65 -35.80 -3.62
CA VAL A 255 -23.97 -35.46 -5.02
C VAL A 255 -23.23 -34.27 -5.65
N ALA A 256 -22.39 -34.61 -6.63
CA ALA A 256 -21.59 -33.71 -7.45
C ALA A 256 -22.43 -32.60 -8.15
N ALA A 257 -22.17 -31.36 -7.76
CA ALA A 257 -22.30 -30.17 -8.60
C ALA A 257 -20.90 -29.79 -9.12
N PRO A 258 -20.79 -29.08 -10.27
CA PRO A 258 -19.53 -28.96 -11.01
C PRO A 258 -18.43 -28.30 -10.17
N MET A 259 -17.19 -28.78 -10.36
CA MET A 259 -16.00 -28.30 -9.63
C MET A 259 -15.93 -26.77 -9.61
N PRO A 260 -15.68 -26.12 -8.46
CA PRO A 260 -15.39 -24.71 -8.44
C PRO A 260 -14.03 -24.48 -9.12
N VAL A 261 -14.08 -23.69 -10.18
CA VAL A 261 -12.93 -23.03 -10.80
C VAL A 261 -12.09 -22.39 -9.70
N VAL A 262 -10.77 -22.58 -9.74
CA VAL A 262 -9.83 -21.87 -8.86
C VAL A 262 -10.06 -20.37 -9.07
N ALA A 263 -10.80 -19.71 -8.16
CA ALA A 263 -11.14 -18.31 -8.30
C ALA A 263 -9.86 -17.48 -8.12
N THR A 264 -9.42 -16.84 -9.20
CA THR A 264 -8.41 -15.78 -9.16
C THR A 264 -8.86 -14.69 -8.20
N ALA A 265 -7.93 -14.11 -7.43
CA ALA A 265 -8.25 -13.03 -6.51
C ALA A 265 -8.99 -11.88 -7.22
N PRO A 266 -10.04 -11.29 -6.60
CA PRO A 266 -10.81 -10.24 -7.24
C PRO A 266 -9.95 -8.99 -7.47
N LYS A 267 -9.95 -8.49 -8.71
CA LYS A 267 -9.20 -7.30 -9.11
C LYS A 267 -10.00 -6.04 -8.82
N VAL A 268 -9.40 -5.09 -8.11
CA VAL A 268 -10.02 -3.81 -7.76
C VAL A 268 -9.17 -2.67 -8.29
N LEU A 269 -9.79 -1.73 -9.00
CA LEU A 269 -9.13 -0.51 -9.47
C LEU A 269 -9.45 0.64 -8.53
N LEU A 270 -8.42 1.21 -7.90
CA LEU A 270 -8.49 2.44 -7.14
C LEU A 270 -8.13 3.63 -8.05
N VAL A 271 -8.98 4.65 -8.10
CA VAL A 271 -8.82 5.79 -9.01
C VAL A 271 -8.69 7.08 -8.23
N THR A 272 -7.61 7.82 -8.47
CA THR A 272 -7.31 9.11 -7.83
C THR A 272 -6.42 9.97 -8.72
N PHE A 273 -6.50 11.30 -8.57
CA PHE A 273 -5.78 12.30 -9.34
C PHE A 273 -4.77 13.06 -8.47
N ASP A 274 -5.19 14.07 -7.72
CA ASP A 274 -4.32 14.90 -6.86
C ASP A 274 -4.57 14.69 -5.36
N TRP A 275 -5.55 13.85 -5.00
CA TRP A 275 -5.93 13.63 -3.62
C TRP A 275 -5.01 12.60 -2.94
N SER A 276 -4.61 12.88 -1.70
CA SER A 276 -3.70 12.04 -0.90
C SER A 276 -4.40 11.23 0.20
N THR A 277 -5.73 11.15 0.22
CA THR A 277 -6.50 10.47 1.27
C THR A 277 -6.62 8.96 1.06
N LEU A 278 -6.14 8.45 -0.08
CA LEU A 278 -6.28 7.04 -0.43
C LEU A 278 -5.02 6.22 -0.18
N VAL A 279 -3.99 6.81 0.43
CA VAL A 279 -2.69 6.15 0.63
C VAL A 279 -2.83 4.86 1.45
N GLU A 280 -3.76 4.85 2.40
CA GLU A 280 -4.04 3.72 3.26
C GLU A 280 -5.03 2.71 2.65
N MET A 281 -5.77 3.08 1.59
CA MET A 281 -6.79 2.22 0.99
C MET A 281 -6.27 0.93 0.36
N PRO A 282 -5.11 0.91 -0.35
CA PRO A 282 -4.54 -0.33 -0.86
C PRO A 282 -4.32 -1.38 0.25
N TYR A 283 -4.01 -0.96 1.48
CA TYR A 283 -3.91 -1.87 2.61
C TYR A 283 -5.26 -2.55 2.90
N VAL A 284 -6.32 -1.77 3.07
CA VAL A 284 -7.67 -2.29 3.39
C VAL A 284 -8.15 -3.28 2.33
N LEU A 285 -7.99 -2.93 1.05
CA LEU A 285 -8.39 -3.78 -0.07
C LEU A 285 -7.56 -5.06 -0.17
N ARG A 286 -6.24 -4.98 0.10
CA ARG A 286 -5.39 -6.17 0.11
C ARG A 286 -5.72 -7.11 1.28
N GLN A 287 -6.02 -6.55 2.45
CA GLN A 287 -6.51 -7.36 3.59
C GLN A 287 -7.86 -8.02 3.29
N ALA A 288 -8.69 -7.41 2.43
CA ALA A 288 -9.92 -8.01 1.92
C ALA A 288 -9.67 -9.13 0.88
N GLY A 289 -8.41 -9.44 0.58
CA GLY A 289 -8.03 -10.48 -0.39
C GLY A 289 -8.03 -10.01 -1.86
N CYS A 290 -8.02 -8.71 -2.11
CA CYS A 290 -8.09 -8.16 -3.47
C CYS A 290 -6.70 -7.95 -4.09
N GLU A 291 -6.63 -8.15 -5.41
CA GLU A 291 -5.55 -7.63 -6.24
C GLU A 291 -5.83 -6.15 -6.55
N VAL A 292 -5.02 -5.26 -5.97
CA VAL A 292 -5.24 -3.81 -6.01
C VAL A 292 -4.44 -3.16 -7.14
N HIS A 293 -5.13 -2.54 -8.09
CA HIS A 293 -4.53 -1.68 -9.11
C HIS A 293 -4.82 -0.22 -8.78
N VAL A 294 -3.92 0.68 -9.13
CA VAL A 294 -4.09 2.13 -8.92
C VAL A 294 -3.98 2.85 -10.25
N LEU A 295 -5.00 3.62 -10.63
CA LEU A 295 -4.97 4.57 -11.73
C LEU A 295 -4.78 5.98 -11.15
N CYS A 296 -3.58 6.53 -11.29
CA CYS A 296 -3.27 7.88 -10.85
C CYS A 296 -2.07 8.50 -11.59
N PRO A 297 -1.89 9.83 -11.55
CA PRO A 297 -0.67 10.48 -11.98
C PRO A 297 0.56 9.99 -11.19
N SER A 298 1.75 10.13 -11.77
CA SER A 298 3.02 9.72 -11.15
C SER A 298 3.37 10.48 -9.88
N PHE A 299 2.82 11.68 -9.69
CA PHE A 299 3.03 12.50 -8.50
C PHE A 299 2.06 12.19 -7.36
N ASN A 300 1.06 11.32 -7.55
CA ASN A 300 0.06 11.05 -6.53
C ASN A 300 0.67 10.23 -5.37
N ARG A 301 0.37 10.65 -4.13
CA ARG A 301 0.91 10.03 -2.91
C ARG A 301 0.46 8.58 -2.69
N THR A 302 -0.63 8.12 -3.31
CA THR A 302 -1.10 6.73 -3.18
C THR A 302 -0.03 5.72 -3.60
N LEU A 303 0.90 6.12 -4.47
CA LEU A 303 2.07 5.32 -4.86
C LEU A 303 3.11 5.10 -3.74
N THR A 304 2.99 5.80 -2.61
CA THR A 304 3.83 5.52 -1.43
C THR A 304 3.29 4.38 -0.56
N SER A 305 2.15 3.80 -0.91
CA SER A 305 1.59 2.62 -0.25
C SER A 305 2.34 1.36 -0.67
N GLY A 306 2.75 0.50 0.27
CA GLY A 306 3.37 -0.78 -0.04
C GLY A 306 2.40 -1.86 -0.53
N PHE A 307 1.10 -1.54 -0.63
CA PHE A 307 0.05 -2.56 -0.72
C PHE A 307 -0.67 -2.68 -2.08
N TYR A 308 -0.41 -1.79 -3.04
CA TYR A 308 -0.89 -1.97 -4.41
C TYR A 308 -0.03 -2.99 -5.19
N HIS A 309 -0.59 -3.56 -6.27
CA HIS A 309 0.07 -4.55 -7.13
C HIS A 309 0.54 -3.94 -8.45
N HIS A 310 -0.32 -3.12 -9.06
CA HIS A 310 -0.05 -2.50 -10.35
C HIS A 310 -0.44 -1.03 -10.34
N TRP A 311 0.39 -0.19 -10.93
CA TRP A 311 0.11 1.23 -11.14
C TRP A 311 -0.06 1.50 -12.64
N ILE A 312 -1.09 2.28 -12.97
CA ILE A 312 -1.40 2.75 -14.31
C ILE A 312 -1.28 4.28 -14.28
N ASN A 313 -0.42 4.83 -15.13
CA ASN A 313 -0.22 6.27 -15.20
C ASN A 313 -1.41 6.96 -15.88
N ALA A 314 -2.15 7.76 -15.11
CA ALA A 314 -3.32 8.50 -15.56
C ALA A 314 -3.02 9.75 -16.42
N GLY A 315 -1.75 10.12 -16.56
CA GLY A 315 -1.33 11.37 -17.19
C GLY A 315 -1.46 12.57 -16.25
N GLU A 316 -1.39 13.78 -16.82
CA GLU A 316 -1.31 15.04 -16.05
C GLU A 316 -2.63 15.83 -16.02
N SER A 317 -3.72 15.30 -16.60
CA SER A 317 -5.02 15.97 -16.63
C SER A 317 -6.16 15.03 -16.26
N LEU A 318 -7.22 15.61 -15.69
CA LEU A 318 -8.43 14.88 -15.31
C LEU A 318 -9.13 14.26 -16.54
N ASP A 319 -9.11 14.93 -17.69
CA ASP A 319 -9.69 14.41 -18.94
C ASP A 319 -8.95 13.17 -19.46
N THR A 320 -7.62 13.15 -19.33
CA THR A 320 -6.81 11.98 -19.70
C THR A 320 -7.10 10.81 -18.78
N LEU A 321 -7.20 11.07 -17.47
CA LEU A 321 -7.59 10.07 -16.47
C LEU A 321 -8.97 9.47 -16.79
N LEU A 322 -9.98 10.30 -17.04
CA LEU A 322 -11.34 9.84 -17.34
C LEU A 322 -11.41 9.04 -18.64
N THR A 323 -10.64 9.43 -19.65
CA THR A 323 -10.54 8.69 -20.91
C THR A 323 -9.95 7.29 -20.71
N GLN A 324 -8.90 7.17 -19.88
CA GLN A 324 -8.34 5.87 -19.52
C GLN A 324 -9.30 5.06 -18.65
N LEU A 325 -9.94 5.70 -17.67
CA LEU A 325 -10.92 5.08 -16.79
C LEU A 325 -12.07 4.46 -17.59
N ALA A 326 -12.59 5.15 -18.60
CA ALA A 326 -13.65 4.63 -19.45
C ALA A 326 -13.23 3.36 -20.21
N LYS A 327 -11.98 3.31 -20.70
CA LYS A 327 -11.43 2.12 -21.36
C LYS A 327 -11.29 0.94 -20.38
N LEU A 328 -10.79 1.21 -19.17
CA LEU A 328 -10.59 0.18 -18.13
C LEU A 328 -11.92 -0.32 -17.54
N ALA A 329 -12.92 0.55 -17.41
CA ALA A 329 -14.26 0.16 -16.99
C ALA A 329 -14.93 -0.75 -18.05
N ALA A 330 -14.73 -0.45 -19.33
CA ALA A 330 -15.28 -1.24 -20.42
C ALA A 330 -14.57 -2.60 -20.63
N SER A 331 -13.36 -2.81 -20.10
CA SER A 331 -12.58 -4.03 -20.35
C SER A 331 -13.09 -5.26 -19.59
N GLY A 332 -13.97 -5.08 -18.60
CA GLY A 332 -14.45 -6.16 -17.73
C GLY A 332 -13.37 -6.79 -16.84
N THR A 333 -12.19 -6.17 -16.75
CA THR A 333 -11.05 -6.72 -16.00
C THR A 333 -11.24 -6.60 -14.48
N TYR A 334 -11.95 -5.57 -14.02
CA TYR A 334 -12.08 -5.24 -12.61
C TYR A 334 -13.42 -5.68 -12.05
N HIS A 335 -13.38 -6.33 -10.89
CA HIS A 335 -14.56 -6.73 -10.13
C HIS A 335 -15.21 -5.53 -9.44
N ALA A 336 -14.40 -4.55 -9.06
CA ALA A 336 -14.86 -3.27 -8.52
C ALA A 336 -13.91 -2.14 -8.95
N ILE A 337 -14.48 -0.95 -9.14
CA ILE A 337 -13.73 0.27 -9.39
C ILE A 337 -14.15 1.26 -8.31
N ILE A 338 -13.17 1.80 -7.58
CA ILE A 338 -13.37 2.77 -6.50
C ILE A 338 -12.84 4.11 -6.97
N ILE A 339 -13.74 5.08 -7.10
CA ILE A 339 -13.37 6.48 -7.31
C ILE A 339 -13.17 7.11 -5.93
N GLY A 340 -11.99 7.66 -5.68
CA GLY A 340 -11.66 8.20 -4.36
C GLY A 340 -11.59 9.72 -4.26
N ASP A 341 -11.87 10.46 -5.34
CA ASP A 341 -11.75 11.92 -5.36
C ASP A 341 -13.08 12.57 -5.79
N ASP A 342 -13.47 13.65 -5.11
CA ASP A 342 -14.68 14.40 -5.47
C ASP A 342 -14.63 15.02 -6.87
N PRO A 343 -13.51 15.64 -7.33
CA PRO A 343 -13.44 16.20 -8.68
C PRO A 343 -13.74 15.18 -9.78
N ILE A 344 -13.35 13.91 -9.58
CA ILE A 344 -13.67 12.83 -10.53
C ILE A 344 -15.17 12.55 -10.51
N LEU A 345 -15.77 12.38 -9.32
CA LEU A 345 -17.21 12.14 -9.16
C LEU A 345 -18.04 13.29 -9.75
N TRP A 346 -17.70 14.54 -9.41
CA TRP A 346 -18.39 15.73 -9.89
C TRP A 346 -18.26 15.90 -11.39
N LYS A 347 -17.10 15.62 -11.98
CA LYS A 347 -16.93 15.72 -13.44
C LYS A 347 -17.76 14.68 -14.17
N ILE A 348 -17.75 13.42 -13.70
CA ILE A 348 -18.61 12.35 -14.25
C ILE A 348 -20.08 12.75 -14.20
N TYR A 349 -20.54 13.28 -13.06
CA TYR A 349 -21.92 13.68 -12.86
C TYR A 349 -22.31 14.92 -13.68
N ARG A 350 -21.57 16.03 -13.56
CA ARG A 350 -21.91 17.33 -14.19
C ARG A 350 -21.81 17.29 -15.71
N GLU A 351 -20.84 16.55 -16.25
CA GLU A 351 -20.68 16.38 -17.70
C GLU A 351 -21.48 15.20 -18.24
N ASN A 352 -22.21 14.48 -17.37
CA ASN A 352 -23.06 13.35 -17.72
C ASN A 352 -22.32 12.29 -18.57
N ILE A 353 -21.12 11.88 -18.11
CA ILE A 353 -20.24 10.98 -18.86
C ILE A 353 -20.82 9.56 -18.82
N GLY A 354 -21.69 9.25 -19.79
CA GLY A 354 -22.50 8.03 -19.80
C GLY A 354 -21.72 6.72 -19.60
N ALA A 355 -20.50 6.63 -20.15
CA ALA A 355 -19.63 5.47 -19.99
C ALA A 355 -19.15 5.23 -18.54
N LEU A 356 -19.29 6.21 -17.64
CA LEU A 356 -18.78 6.18 -16.27
C LEU A 356 -19.86 6.38 -15.19
N LEU A 357 -21.10 6.76 -15.55
CA LEU A 357 -22.18 7.00 -14.59
C LEU A 357 -22.45 5.80 -13.67
N HIS A 358 -22.31 4.58 -14.19
CA HIS A 358 -22.50 3.34 -13.43
C HIS A 358 -21.46 3.12 -12.32
N LEU A 359 -20.35 3.88 -12.34
CA LEU A 359 -19.31 3.85 -11.31
C LEU A 359 -19.59 4.81 -10.15
N LEU A 360 -20.59 5.70 -10.28
CA LEU A 360 -20.98 6.59 -9.19
C LEU A 360 -21.53 5.74 -8.03
N PRO A 361 -21.11 5.96 -6.78
CA PRO A 361 -21.56 5.15 -5.65
C PRO A 361 -23.02 5.40 -5.25
N VAL A 362 -23.68 6.40 -5.87
CA VAL A 362 -25.11 6.65 -5.76
C VAL A 362 -25.80 6.00 -6.97
N ARG A 363 -26.51 4.89 -6.75
CA ARG A 363 -27.08 4.09 -7.86
C ARG A 363 -28.51 4.44 -8.24
N ARG A 364 -29.21 5.25 -7.44
CA ARG A 364 -30.53 5.77 -7.79
C ARG A 364 -30.37 7.11 -8.52
N ALA A 365 -30.87 7.20 -9.75
CA ALA A 365 -30.69 8.38 -10.59
C ALA A 365 -31.28 9.64 -9.93
N GLU A 366 -32.46 9.52 -9.32
CA GLU A 366 -33.11 10.61 -8.57
C GLU A 366 -32.30 11.07 -7.34
N ALA A 367 -31.37 10.26 -6.84
CA ALA A 367 -30.52 10.57 -5.70
C ALA A 367 -29.17 11.16 -6.10
N LEU A 368 -28.81 11.22 -7.39
CA LEU A 368 -27.55 11.82 -7.85
C LEU A 368 -27.30 13.27 -7.36
N PRO A 369 -28.32 14.13 -7.17
CA PRO A 369 -28.12 15.46 -6.59
C PRO A 369 -27.45 15.47 -5.20
N VAL A 370 -27.45 14.35 -4.47
CA VAL A 370 -26.71 14.14 -3.20
C VAL A 370 -25.21 14.43 -3.34
N LEU A 371 -24.65 14.38 -4.56
CA LEU A 371 -23.26 14.76 -4.85
C LEU A 371 -22.96 16.26 -4.74
N SER A 372 -23.99 17.10 -4.56
CA SER A 372 -23.87 18.55 -4.35
C SER A 372 -24.38 18.94 -2.96
N LYS A 373 -23.87 20.02 -2.36
CA LYS A 373 -24.28 20.40 -0.98
C LYS A 373 -25.75 20.81 -0.87
N VAL A 374 -26.26 21.54 -1.86
CA VAL A 374 -27.69 21.91 -1.92
C VAL A 374 -28.55 20.68 -2.15
N GLY A 375 -28.25 19.90 -3.18
CA GLY A 375 -29.01 18.69 -3.50
C GLY A 375 -28.97 17.65 -2.37
N PHE A 376 -27.86 17.54 -1.66
CA PHE A 376 -27.73 16.74 -0.44
C PHE A 376 -28.71 17.17 0.66
N SER A 377 -28.79 18.48 0.93
CA SER A 377 -29.67 19.01 1.98
C SER A 377 -31.15 18.87 1.60
N GLU A 378 -31.49 19.13 0.33
CA GLU A 378 -32.82 18.87 -0.24
C GLU A 378 -33.20 17.39 -0.12
N TYR A 379 -32.27 16.51 -0.48
CA TYR A 379 -32.47 15.07 -0.39
C TYR A 379 -32.69 14.59 1.05
N CYS A 380 -31.94 15.14 2.02
CA CYS A 380 -32.13 14.83 3.44
C CYS A 380 -33.52 15.24 3.92
N ARG A 381 -33.97 16.46 3.57
CA ARG A 381 -35.33 16.94 3.88
C ARG A 381 -36.39 16.01 3.32
N ASP A 382 -36.27 15.67 2.04
CA ASP A 382 -37.29 14.91 1.31
C ASP A 382 -37.37 13.44 1.78
N HIS A 383 -36.31 12.92 2.41
CA HIS A 383 -36.24 11.57 2.97
C HIS A 383 -36.28 11.51 4.51
N ALA A 384 -36.61 12.63 5.16
CA ALA A 384 -36.68 12.75 6.62
C ALA A 384 -35.38 12.30 7.34
N ILE A 385 -34.24 12.60 6.73
CA ILE A 385 -32.91 12.42 7.32
C ILE A 385 -32.59 13.69 8.11
N ALA A 386 -32.21 13.54 9.37
CA ALA A 386 -31.92 14.68 10.24
C ALA A 386 -30.71 15.47 9.70
N SER A 387 -30.97 16.68 9.19
CA SER A 387 -29.96 17.66 8.77
C SER A 387 -30.31 19.04 9.32
N PRO A 388 -29.37 19.98 9.43
CA PRO A 388 -29.70 21.34 9.87
C PRO A 388 -30.69 22.01 8.90
N ALA A 389 -31.54 22.89 9.43
CA ALA A 389 -32.41 23.73 8.61
C ALA A 389 -31.59 24.53 7.60
N PHE A 390 -32.09 24.65 6.38
CA PHE A 390 -31.38 25.30 5.28
C PHE A 390 -32.34 25.99 4.32
N ILE A 391 -31.78 26.91 3.55
CA ILE A 391 -32.41 27.59 2.42
C ILE A 391 -31.45 27.52 1.24
N ARG A 392 -31.98 27.15 0.08
CA ARG A 392 -31.29 27.26 -1.19
C ARG A 392 -31.38 28.72 -1.66
N MET A 393 -30.23 29.31 -1.97
CA MET A 393 -30.15 30.66 -2.50
C MET A 393 -29.71 30.60 -3.97
N ASP A 394 -30.65 30.77 -4.89
CA ASP A 394 -30.36 30.89 -6.33
C ASP A 394 -29.92 32.32 -6.71
N ASN A 395 -30.19 33.30 -5.85
CA ASN A 395 -29.79 34.70 -5.99
C ASN A 395 -29.92 35.43 -4.63
N ALA A 396 -29.63 36.73 -4.63
CA ALA A 396 -29.71 37.58 -3.45
C ALA A 396 -31.13 37.83 -2.91
N ASP A 397 -32.21 37.50 -3.62
CA ASP A 397 -33.58 37.76 -3.15
C ASP A 397 -33.96 36.90 -1.92
N ALA A 398 -33.31 35.74 -1.78
CA ALA A 398 -33.50 34.84 -0.63
C ALA A 398 -32.91 35.39 0.70
N THR A 399 -32.18 36.50 0.66
CA THR A 399 -31.50 37.11 1.82
C THR A 399 -32.43 37.31 3.02
N SER A 400 -33.59 37.90 2.80
CA SER A 400 -34.56 38.20 3.87
C SER A 400 -35.10 36.92 4.50
N GLU A 401 -35.40 35.91 3.69
CA GLU A 401 -35.89 34.61 4.16
C GLU A 401 -34.84 33.90 5.02
N VAL A 402 -33.57 33.96 4.60
CA VAL A 402 -32.43 33.37 5.31
C VAL A 402 -32.26 33.99 6.70
N LEU A 403 -32.26 35.32 6.79
CA LEU A 403 -32.11 36.03 8.07
C LEU A 403 -33.28 35.76 9.01
N LEU A 404 -34.51 35.71 8.49
CA LEU A 404 -35.71 35.47 9.29
C LEU A 404 -35.83 34.02 9.76
N SER A 405 -35.47 33.04 8.92
CA SER A 405 -35.79 31.62 9.17
C SER A 405 -34.65 30.84 9.82
N LEU A 406 -33.39 31.15 9.50
CA LEU A 406 -32.24 30.39 10.01
C LEU A 406 -31.65 31.02 11.27
N GLY A 407 -31.67 32.35 11.36
CA GLY A 407 -31.03 33.11 12.44
C GLY A 407 -29.49 33.03 12.38
N LEU A 408 -28.83 33.97 13.05
CA LEU A 408 -27.36 34.02 13.12
C LEU A 408 -26.82 33.17 14.30
N PRO A 409 -25.63 32.56 14.17
CA PRO A 409 -24.78 32.55 12.97
C PRO A 409 -25.33 31.66 11.83
N ILE A 410 -24.98 32.01 10.59
CA ILE A 410 -25.37 31.27 9.37
C ILE A 410 -24.12 30.63 8.76
N VAL A 411 -24.27 29.39 8.30
CA VAL A 411 -23.26 28.67 7.52
C VAL A 411 -23.60 28.77 6.05
N LEU A 412 -22.70 29.34 5.25
CA LEU A 412 -22.80 29.38 3.79
C LEU A 412 -21.90 28.33 3.18
N LYS A 413 -22.43 27.54 2.24
CA LYS A 413 -21.68 26.48 1.55
C LYS A 413 -21.89 26.51 0.04
N GLU A 414 -20.81 26.59 -0.72
CA GLU A 414 -20.80 26.44 -2.18
C GLU A 414 -20.88 24.96 -2.59
N ASN A 415 -21.63 24.64 -3.65
CA ASN A 415 -21.92 23.24 -4.06
C ASN A 415 -20.67 22.38 -4.27
N TYR A 416 -19.76 22.80 -5.15
CA TYR A 416 -18.60 22.01 -5.59
C TYR A 416 -17.29 22.60 -5.06
N SER A 417 -17.19 22.64 -3.73
CA SER A 417 -16.00 23.09 -3.01
C SER A 417 -15.53 22.02 -2.03
N ASN A 418 -14.24 21.98 -1.78
CA ASN A 418 -13.56 20.92 -1.05
C ASN A 418 -12.78 21.52 0.13
N GLY A 419 -12.55 20.70 1.17
CA GLY A 419 -11.65 21.04 2.28
C GLY A 419 -12.02 22.32 3.03
N GLY A 420 -13.28 22.73 3.02
CA GLY A 420 -13.76 23.94 3.69
C GLY A 420 -13.60 25.26 2.91
N ALA A 421 -12.98 25.24 1.73
CA ALA A 421 -12.67 26.47 0.99
C ALA A 421 -13.91 27.31 0.64
N GLY A 422 -15.03 26.65 0.33
CA GLY A 422 -16.31 27.28 0.03
C GLY A 422 -17.28 27.27 1.22
N VAL A 423 -16.80 27.14 2.46
CA VAL A 423 -17.63 27.19 3.67
C VAL A 423 -17.30 28.44 4.48
N ARG A 424 -18.31 29.21 4.86
CA ARG A 424 -18.16 30.37 5.74
C ARG A 424 -19.20 30.37 6.85
N ILE A 425 -18.78 30.77 8.05
CA ILE A 425 -19.67 30.96 9.19
C ILE A 425 -19.75 32.47 9.44
N LEU A 426 -20.94 33.04 9.30
CA LEU A 426 -21.18 34.47 9.41
C LEU A 426 -22.00 34.74 10.66
N HIS A 427 -21.46 35.59 11.54
CA HIS A 427 -22.00 35.83 12.87
C HIS A 427 -22.89 37.07 12.97
N ASP A 428 -22.80 37.97 11.99
CA ASP A 428 -23.55 39.21 11.95
C ASP A 428 -24.16 39.44 10.56
N GLU A 429 -25.22 40.24 10.56
CA GLU A 429 -26.00 40.54 9.36
C GLU A 429 -25.19 41.32 8.31
N ALA A 430 -24.32 42.25 8.74
CA ALA A 430 -23.53 43.06 7.82
C ALA A 430 -22.55 42.20 7.01
N ALA A 431 -21.86 41.27 7.66
CA ALA A 431 -20.96 40.32 7.00
C ALA A 431 -21.72 39.40 6.03
N PHE A 432 -22.93 38.95 6.41
CA PHE A 432 -23.81 38.18 5.52
C PHE A 432 -24.22 38.95 4.27
N LEU A 433 -24.74 40.17 4.44
CA LEU A 433 -25.14 41.03 3.34
C LEU A 433 -23.97 41.37 2.41
N GLN A 434 -22.80 41.64 2.99
CA GLN A 434 -21.59 41.93 2.22
C GLN A 434 -21.17 40.71 1.37
N PHE A 435 -21.19 39.51 1.95
CA PHE A 435 -20.85 38.30 1.21
C PHE A 435 -21.83 38.07 0.05
N VAL A 436 -23.14 38.12 0.34
CA VAL A 436 -24.21 37.93 -0.67
C VAL A 436 -24.09 38.95 -1.81
N ALA A 437 -23.85 40.22 -1.49
CA ALA A 437 -23.69 41.27 -2.50
C ALA A 437 -22.47 41.07 -3.41
N SER A 438 -21.45 40.36 -2.93
CA SER A 438 -20.22 40.06 -3.68
C SER A 438 -20.25 38.73 -4.44
N HIS A 439 -21.21 37.86 -4.16
CA HIS A 439 -21.29 36.53 -4.79
C HIS A 439 -22.03 36.62 -6.13
N ASP A 440 -21.49 35.92 -7.14
CA ASP A 440 -22.05 35.89 -8.50
C ASP A 440 -23.27 34.95 -8.72
N PHE A 441 -23.62 34.09 -7.75
CA PHE A 441 -24.65 33.06 -7.86
C PHE A 441 -24.62 32.24 -9.17
N SER A 442 -23.41 31.99 -9.70
CA SER A 442 -23.23 31.14 -10.89
C SER A 442 -23.71 29.69 -10.67
N GLU A 443 -23.70 29.25 -9.41
CA GLU A 443 -24.32 28.02 -8.92
C GLU A 443 -25.11 28.35 -7.64
N PRO A 444 -26.15 27.58 -7.29
CA PRO A 444 -26.92 27.81 -6.06
C PRO A 444 -26.05 27.70 -4.81
N LEU A 445 -26.24 28.62 -3.87
CA LEU A 445 -25.56 28.65 -2.58
C LEU A 445 -26.45 28.02 -1.51
N LEU A 446 -25.88 27.20 -0.62
CA LEU A 446 -26.59 26.68 0.55
C LEU A 446 -26.40 27.63 1.73
N ALA A 447 -27.49 28.22 2.23
CA ALA A 447 -27.53 28.84 3.54
C ALA A 447 -28.08 27.86 4.56
N GLN A 448 -27.34 27.58 5.63
CA GLN A 448 -27.67 26.56 6.61
C GLN A 448 -27.57 27.14 8.03
N ARG A 449 -28.52 26.77 8.89
CA ARG A 449 -28.50 27.14 10.32
C ARG A 449 -27.23 26.59 10.97
N HIS A 450 -26.48 27.45 11.64
CA HIS A 450 -25.37 26.99 12.47
C HIS A 450 -25.89 26.24 13.70
N ILE A 451 -25.39 25.04 13.92
CA ILE A 451 -25.64 24.26 15.13
C ILE A 451 -24.36 24.31 15.97
N ALA A 452 -24.48 24.62 17.26
CA ALA A 452 -23.36 24.51 18.18
C ALA A 452 -23.30 23.07 18.73
N GLY A 453 -22.14 22.43 18.62
CA GLY A 453 -22.00 21.03 18.98
C GLY A 453 -20.65 20.43 18.61
N ASP A 454 -20.51 19.14 18.88
CA ASP A 454 -19.30 18.38 18.55
C ASP A 454 -19.41 17.84 17.11
N VAL A 455 -18.35 18.00 16.32
CA VAL A 455 -18.27 17.45 14.97
C VAL A 455 -17.92 15.96 15.05
N VAL A 456 -18.67 15.14 14.31
CA VAL A 456 -18.53 13.69 14.26
C VAL A 456 -18.26 13.25 12.83
N GLY A 457 -17.08 12.69 12.60
CA GLY A 457 -16.74 12.01 11.36
C GLY A 457 -17.23 10.56 11.38
N VAL A 458 -17.75 10.12 10.24
CA VAL A 458 -18.21 8.76 10.01
C VAL A 458 -17.61 8.24 8.73
N ASP A 459 -17.09 7.02 8.77
CA ASP A 459 -16.71 6.28 7.59
C ASP A 459 -17.57 5.02 7.52
N ALA A 460 -18.17 4.76 6.36
CA ALA A 460 -19.14 3.69 6.16
C ALA A 460 -18.90 2.97 4.83
N LEU A 461 -19.31 1.71 4.76
CA LEU A 461 -19.29 0.90 3.54
C LEU A 461 -20.69 0.36 3.27
N PHE A 462 -21.19 0.59 2.06
CA PHE A 462 -22.50 0.12 1.62
C PHE A 462 -22.41 -0.84 0.46
N LYS A 463 -23.38 -1.75 0.36
CA LYS A 463 -23.63 -2.56 -0.83
C LYS A 463 -25.11 -2.49 -1.17
N ASP A 464 -25.43 -1.88 -2.31
CA ASP A 464 -26.81 -1.82 -2.82
C ASP A 464 -27.81 -1.28 -1.79
N GLY A 465 -27.39 -0.24 -1.07
CA GLY A 465 -28.13 0.44 -0.02
C GLY A 465 -28.08 -0.21 1.35
N GLU A 466 -27.49 -1.39 1.50
CA GLU A 466 -27.28 -2.04 2.79
C GLU A 466 -25.96 -1.58 3.42
N LEU A 467 -26.03 -1.15 4.68
CA LEU A 467 -24.85 -0.79 5.47
C LEU A 467 -24.10 -2.05 5.90
N LEU A 468 -22.84 -2.19 5.49
CA LEU A 468 -22.00 -3.35 5.80
C LEU A 468 -21.08 -3.14 7.00
N GLU A 469 -20.59 -1.92 7.20
CA GLU A 469 -19.68 -1.52 8.28
C GLU A 469 -19.71 0.01 8.43
N LEU A 470 -19.56 0.49 9.66
CA LEU A 470 -19.57 1.91 10.00
C LEU A 470 -18.68 2.17 11.21
N VAL A 471 -17.90 3.24 11.19
CA VAL A 471 -17.13 3.69 12.36
C VAL A 471 -17.36 5.17 12.63
N CYS A 472 -17.52 5.54 13.90
CA CYS A 472 -17.68 6.92 14.35
C CYS A 472 -16.47 7.45 15.11
N ALA A 473 -16.16 8.73 14.89
CA ALA A 473 -15.17 9.44 15.69
C ALA A 473 -15.52 10.93 15.85
N TYR A 474 -15.22 11.51 17.00
CA TYR A 474 -15.25 12.96 17.19
C TYR A 474 -14.01 13.60 16.55
N ASP A 475 -14.20 14.70 15.84
CA ASP A 475 -13.11 15.52 15.31
C ASP A 475 -12.62 16.47 16.42
N ILE A 476 -11.40 16.27 16.91
CA ILE A 476 -10.88 16.99 18.09
C ILE A 476 -10.28 18.34 17.70
N ASP A 477 -9.70 18.42 16.51
CA ASP A 477 -9.05 19.61 15.98
C ASP A 477 -9.91 20.29 14.91
N ALA A 478 -11.24 20.22 15.07
CA ALA A 478 -12.21 20.74 14.11
C ALA A 478 -11.88 22.19 13.73
N THR A 479 -11.26 22.33 12.55
CA THR A 479 -11.15 23.58 11.81
C THR A 479 -12.16 23.50 10.66
N LEU A 480 -12.33 24.56 9.87
CA LEU A 480 -13.21 24.50 8.68
C LEU A 480 -12.78 23.44 7.64
N GLY A 481 -11.62 22.77 7.82
CA GLY A 481 -11.12 21.71 6.94
C GLY A 481 -11.12 20.31 7.58
N PRO A 482 -10.63 19.28 6.86
CA PRO A 482 -10.68 17.89 7.31
C PRO A 482 -9.99 17.70 8.66
N ALA A 483 -10.48 16.86 9.56
CA ALA A 483 -9.76 16.61 10.81
C ALA A 483 -8.35 16.06 10.57
N SER A 484 -7.44 16.36 11.50
CA SER A 484 -6.15 15.67 11.62
C SER A 484 -6.04 14.88 12.92
N LYS A 485 -6.97 15.08 13.85
CA LYS A 485 -7.08 14.34 15.10
C LYS A 485 -8.52 13.88 15.34
N ARG A 486 -8.69 12.58 15.60
CA ARG A 486 -9.99 11.95 15.84
C ARG A 486 -10.01 11.17 17.14
N ARG A 487 -11.15 11.14 17.82
CA ARG A 487 -11.42 10.26 18.97
C ARG A 487 -12.54 9.30 18.62
N TYR A 488 -12.22 8.02 18.52
CA TYR A 488 -13.20 6.98 18.22
C TYR A 488 -14.13 6.75 19.41
N PHE A 489 -15.38 6.39 19.13
CA PHE A 489 -16.37 6.02 20.15
C PHE A 489 -17.34 4.96 19.62
N ALA A 490 -18.09 4.32 20.50
CA ALA A 490 -19.08 3.33 20.12
C ALA A 490 -20.20 3.97 19.28
N ASN A 491 -20.60 3.32 18.19
CA ASN A 491 -21.62 3.81 17.28
C ASN A 491 -23.00 3.94 17.97
N PRO A 492 -23.59 5.15 18.05
CA PRO A 492 -24.94 5.32 18.57
C PRO A 492 -26.00 4.79 17.60
N PRO A 493 -27.05 4.09 18.05
CA PRO A 493 -28.12 3.60 17.18
C PRO A 493 -28.82 4.70 16.37
N GLU A 494 -28.99 5.89 16.95
CA GLU A 494 -29.57 7.05 16.26
C GLU A 494 -28.73 7.49 15.05
N LEU A 495 -27.40 7.48 15.21
CA LEU A 495 -26.48 7.82 14.13
C LEU A 495 -26.47 6.74 13.06
N GLU A 496 -26.46 5.46 13.44
CA GLU A 496 -26.54 4.36 12.46
C GLU A 496 -27.85 4.43 11.64
N ASP A 497 -28.99 4.77 12.26
CA ASP A 497 -30.28 4.91 11.56
C ASP A 497 -30.23 6.00 10.47
N ILE A 498 -29.53 7.12 10.71
CA ILE A 498 -29.30 8.18 9.72
C ILE A 498 -28.62 7.60 8.47
N PHE A 499 -27.54 6.82 8.64
CA PHE A 499 -26.80 6.23 7.53
C PHE A 499 -27.54 5.08 6.86
N ILE A 500 -28.29 4.27 7.61
CA ILE A 500 -29.15 3.21 7.04
C ILE A 500 -30.23 3.83 6.14
N ARG A 501 -30.86 4.93 6.57
CA ARG A 501 -31.85 5.66 5.74
C ARG A 501 -31.21 6.20 4.48
N LEU A 502 -30.10 6.92 4.60
CA LEU A 502 -29.37 7.47 3.46
C LEU A 502 -28.96 6.37 2.47
N GLY A 503 -28.40 5.27 2.99
CA GLY A 503 -28.00 4.10 2.21
C GLY A 503 -29.14 3.53 1.39
N ARG A 504 -30.24 3.19 2.05
CA ARG A 504 -31.41 2.58 1.41
C ARG A 504 -32.11 3.52 0.43
N SER A 505 -32.21 4.81 0.74
CA SER A 505 -32.89 5.76 -0.12
C SER A 505 -32.05 6.13 -1.35
N ALA A 506 -30.74 6.29 -1.22
CA ALA A 506 -29.88 6.65 -2.35
C ALA A 506 -29.34 5.44 -3.12
N LEU A 507 -29.62 4.22 -2.61
CA LEU A 507 -29.06 2.97 -3.09
C LEU A 507 -27.52 3.03 -3.12
N LEU A 508 -26.93 3.44 -1.99
CA LEU A 508 -25.48 3.63 -1.88
C LEU A 508 -24.72 2.31 -2.10
N HIS A 509 -23.63 2.36 -2.87
CA HIS A 509 -22.80 1.21 -3.19
C HIS A 509 -21.33 1.60 -3.24
N GLY A 510 -20.60 1.28 -2.18
CA GLY A 510 -19.21 1.67 -1.99
C GLY A 510 -19.00 2.39 -0.66
N PHE A 511 -17.84 3.02 -0.52
CA PHE A 511 -17.50 3.78 0.68
C PHE A 511 -18.21 5.14 0.68
N VAL A 512 -18.61 5.58 1.87
CA VAL A 512 -19.20 6.89 2.12
C VAL A 512 -18.58 7.45 3.39
N ASN A 513 -18.08 8.67 3.30
CA ASN A 513 -17.69 9.46 4.45
C ASN A 513 -18.81 10.45 4.77
N GLY A 514 -19.17 10.60 6.04
CA GLY A 514 -20.14 11.59 6.45
C GLY A 514 -19.64 12.43 7.61
N THR A 515 -20.12 13.66 7.65
CA THR A 515 -19.85 14.59 8.76
C THR A 515 -21.18 14.92 9.41
N LEU A 516 -21.27 14.71 10.73
CA LEU A 516 -22.41 15.08 11.55
C LEU A 516 -22.00 16.13 12.56
N ILE A 517 -23.00 16.80 13.12
CA ILE A 517 -22.87 17.58 14.33
C ILE A 517 -23.78 17.00 15.41
N LYS A 518 -23.21 16.79 16.59
CA LYS A 518 -23.95 16.43 17.80
C LYS A 518 -24.30 17.72 18.55
N GLU A 519 -25.56 18.14 18.47
CA GLU A 519 -26.00 19.41 19.05
C GLU A 519 -25.79 19.44 20.57
N ALA A 520 -25.17 20.51 21.09
CA ALA A 520 -24.79 20.59 22.49
C ALA A 520 -26.00 20.53 23.45
N THR A 521 -27.13 21.13 23.07
CA THR A 521 -28.31 21.27 23.92
C THR A 521 -29.19 20.02 23.94
N THR A 522 -29.50 19.46 22.78
CA THR A 522 -30.42 18.31 22.66
C THR A 522 -29.69 16.97 22.57
N GLN A 523 -28.38 16.99 22.34
CA GLN A 523 -27.54 15.81 22.08
C GLN A 523 -27.95 15.02 20.83
N ARG A 524 -28.81 15.57 19.98
CA ARG A 524 -29.23 14.98 18.70
C ARG A 524 -28.16 15.12 17.63
N TYR A 525 -28.17 14.18 16.69
CA TYR A 525 -27.25 14.17 15.55
C TYR A 525 -27.91 14.79 14.32
N PHE A 526 -27.17 15.65 13.64
CA PHE A 526 -27.58 16.23 12.36
C PHE A 526 -26.49 16.00 11.32
N LEU A 527 -26.84 15.40 10.20
CA LEU A 527 -25.94 15.13 9.09
C LEU A 527 -25.67 16.43 8.30
N LEU A 528 -24.40 16.82 8.24
CA LEU A 528 -23.93 18.05 7.59
C LEU A 528 -23.58 17.82 6.11
N GLU A 529 -22.97 16.67 5.81
CA GLU A 529 -22.56 16.24 4.47
C GLU A 529 -22.35 14.72 4.42
N ALA A 530 -22.40 14.15 3.21
CA ALA A 530 -21.98 12.79 2.94
C ALA A 530 -21.26 12.72 1.58
N ASP A 531 -19.96 12.48 1.62
CA ASP A 531 -19.10 12.30 0.46
C ASP A 531 -19.05 10.81 0.09
N PRO A 532 -19.59 10.37 -1.06
CA PRO A 532 -19.60 8.97 -1.45
C PRO A 532 -18.23 8.53 -2.00
N ARG A 533 -17.22 8.55 -1.14
CA ARG A 533 -15.86 8.08 -1.42
C ARG A 533 -15.19 7.65 -0.12
N PRO A 534 -14.17 6.77 -0.18
CA PRO A 534 -13.37 6.44 1.01
C PRO A 534 -12.53 7.63 1.48
N THR A 535 -12.06 7.54 2.72
CA THR A 535 -11.06 8.45 3.27
C THR A 535 -9.92 7.69 3.93
N LYS A 536 -8.86 8.41 4.27
CA LYS A 536 -7.72 7.91 5.05
C LYS A 536 -8.13 7.30 6.39
N TRP A 537 -9.29 7.68 6.93
CA TRP A 537 -9.73 7.27 8.26
C TRP A 537 -10.31 5.85 8.32
N VAL A 538 -10.68 5.27 7.17
CA VAL A 538 -11.24 3.92 7.04
C VAL A 538 -10.33 2.87 7.67
N VAL A 539 -9.01 2.97 7.46
CA VAL A 539 -8.04 1.97 7.99
C VAL A 539 -8.00 1.96 9.52
N PHE A 540 -8.33 3.07 10.16
CA PHE A 540 -8.17 3.22 11.61
C PHE A 540 -9.26 2.49 12.41
N GLY A 541 -10.42 2.21 11.80
CA GLY A 541 -11.50 1.48 12.47
C GLY A 541 -11.06 0.11 13.03
N ARG A 542 -10.04 -0.53 12.45
CA ARG A 542 -9.53 -1.83 12.90
C ARG A 542 -8.94 -1.86 14.30
N TRP A 543 -8.50 -0.73 14.83
CA TRP A 543 -8.00 -0.66 16.20
C TRP A 543 -9.13 -0.46 17.22
N PHE A 544 -10.34 -0.24 16.72
CA PHE A 544 -11.52 0.20 17.47
C PHE A 544 -12.71 -0.75 17.28
N GLY A 545 -12.45 -2.00 16.88
CA GLY A 545 -13.47 -3.03 16.74
C GLY A 545 -14.20 -3.09 15.40
N HIS A 546 -13.86 -2.25 14.42
CA HIS A 546 -14.49 -2.23 13.10
C HIS A 546 -13.59 -2.85 12.02
N ASP A 547 -14.12 -3.65 11.10
CA ASP A 547 -13.31 -4.34 10.09
C ASP A 547 -13.76 -4.06 8.65
N PHE A 548 -13.28 -2.94 8.12
CA PHE A 548 -13.53 -2.59 6.72
C PHE A 548 -12.92 -3.57 5.72
N ALA A 549 -11.85 -4.30 6.07
CA ALA A 549 -11.29 -5.30 5.15
C ALA A 549 -12.24 -6.49 5.03
N ALA A 550 -12.73 -7.01 6.17
CA ALA A 550 -13.73 -8.06 6.17
C ALA A 550 -15.07 -7.62 5.56
N ALA A 551 -15.51 -6.40 5.85
CA ALA A 551 -16.72 -5.84 5.25
C ALA A 551 -16.58 -5.71 3.72
N TYR A 552 -15.40 -5.31 3.24
CA TYR A 552 -15.13 -5.23 1.82
C TYR A 552 -15.00 -6.61 1.15
N GLN A 553 -14.56 -7.63 1.89
CA GLN A 553 -14.61 -9.01 1.43
C GLN A 553 -16.05 -9.48 1.19
N ARG A 554 -17.00 -9.13 2.07
CA ARG A 554 -18.46 -9.36 1.86
C ARG A 554 -19.02 -8.50 0.74
N PHE A 555 -18.49 -7.29 0.57
CA PHE A 555 -18.86 -6.39 -0.52
C PHE A 555 -18.61 -7.06 -1.88
N ILE A 556 -17.42 -7.65 -2.06
CA ILE A 556 -17.03 -8.32 -3.31
C ILE A 556 -17.58 -9.75 -3.43
N ASN A 557 -17.60 -10.53 -2.34
CA ASN A 557 -17.98 -11.95 -2.37
C ASN A 557 -19.21 -12.22 -1.50
N ALA A 558 -20.33 -12.62 -2.13
CA ALA A 558 -21.52 -13.04 -1.38
C ALA A 558 -21.26 -14.39 -0.69
N GLY A 559 -21.37 -14.44 0.64
CA GLY A 559 -21.38 -15.70 1.42
C GLY A 559 -20.08 -16.08 2.15
N VAL A 560 -19.07 -15.20 2.20
CA VAL A 560 -17.83 -15.46 2.97
C VAL A 560 -18.05 -15.08 4.45
N PRO A 561 -17.92 -16.02 5.41
CA PRO A 561 -17.90 -15.70 6.84
C PRO A 561 -16.61 -14.93 7.18
N CYS A 562 -16.72 -13.92 8.03
CA CYS A 562 -15.55 -13.20 8.53
C CYS A 562 -15.03 -13.86 9.82
N GLU A 563 -13.75 -14.24 9.84
CA GLU A 563 -13.02 -14.43 11.10
C GLU A 563 -12.64 -13.05 11.65
N VAL A 564 -13.33 -12.61 12.71
CA VAL A 564 -13.00 -11.35 13.40
C VAL A 564 -11.80 -11.61 14.29
N ALA A 565 -10.64 -11.04 13.96
CA ALA A 565 -9.51 -10.99 14.88
C ALA A 565 -9.93 -10.27 16.17
N VAL A 566 -9.52 -10.78 17.35
CA VAL A 566 -9.86 -10.17 18.65
C VAL A 566 -9.34 -8.73 18.68
N ARG A 567 -10.26 -7.76 18.73
CA ARG A 567 -10.00 -6.31 18.77
C ARG A 567 -10.69 -5.71 19.98
N PRO A 568 -10.11 -4.67 20.59
CA PRO A 568 -10.76 -3.99 21.71
C PRO A 568 -12.01 -3.25 21.22
N ASN A 569 -13.10 -3.33 21.98
CA ASN A 569 -14.26 -2.49 21.77
C ASN A 569 -13.94 -1.08 22.26
N VAL A 570 -14.36 -0.04 21.52
CA VAL A 570 -14.08 1.35 21.91
C VAL A 570 -14.60 1.69 23.30
N GLY A 571 -15.71 1.07 23.72
CA GLY A 571 -16.25 1.26 25.07
C GLY A 571 -15.35 0.73 26.20
N GLU A 572 -14.33 -0.07 25.88
CA GLU A 572 -13.40 -0.70 26.83
C GLU A 572 -12.01 -0.05 26.82
N LEU A 573 -11.76 0.92 25.93
CA LEU A 573 -10.47 1.59 25.77
C LEU A 573 -10.33 2.82 26.68
N ASP A 574 -9.12 3.08 27.16
CA ASP A 574 -8.78 4.39 27.73
C ASP A 574 -9.00 5.49 26.68
N SER A 575 -9.53 6.64 27.11
CA SER A 575 -9.72 7.83 26.28
C SER A 575 -8.50 8.24 25.45
N LYS A 576 -7.27 8.04 25.92
CA LYS A 576 -6.05 8.31 25.15
C LYS A 576 -5.85 7.30 24.01
N LEU A 577 -6.16 6.03 24.26
CA LEU A 577 -6.03 4.95 23.27
C LEU A 577 -7.10 5.04 22.19
N ALA A 578 -8.22 5.71 22.48
CA ALA A 578 -9.27 6.04 21.51
C ALA A 578 -8.91 7.22 20.59
N GLU A 579 -7.81 7.95 20.85
CA GLU A 579 -7.40 9.10 20.05
C GLU A 579 -6.35 8.71 19.00
N VAL A 580 -6.53 9.22 17.78
CA VAL A 580 -5.62 9.07 16.66
C VAL A 580 -5.24 10.44 16.14
N GLU A 581 -3.95 10.71 16.07
CA GLU A 581 -3.37 11.87 15.39
C GLU A 581 -2.78 11.39 14.05
N HIS A 582 -3.40 11.81 12.94
CA HIS A 582 -3.03 11.33 11.62
C HIS A 582 -1.68 11.90 11.19
N PHE A 583 -0.76 11.01 10.86
CA PHE A 583 0.54 11.38 10.30
C PHE A 583 0.57 11.18 8.78
N PRO A 584 1.12 12.12 7.98
CA PRO A 584 1.84 13.34 8.39
C PRO A 584 0.94 14.57 8.60
N THR A 585 -0.38 14.46 8.43
CA THR A 585 -1.27 15.64 8.36
C THR A 585 -1.21 16.51 9.62
N HIS A 586 -1.26 15.90 10.80
CA HIS A 586 -1.24 16.62 12.08
C HIS A 586 0.12 17.31 12.29
N PHE A 587 1.22 16.60 12.02
CA PHE A 587 2.57 17.15 12.06
C PHE A 587 2.71 18.41 11.19
N VAL A 588 2.29 18.33 9.92
CA VAL A 588 2.40 19.47 8.98
C VAL A 588 1.57 20.66 9.47
N ARG A 589 0.38 20.43 10.02
CA ARG A 589 -0.45 21.49 10.61
C ARG A 589 0.20 22.18 11.79
N LEU A 590 0.77 21.41 12.71
CA LEU A 590 1.49 21.96 13.86
C LEU A 590 2.69 22.81 13.41
N MET A 591 3.43 22.33 12.41
CA MET A 591 4.55 23.07 11.80
C MET A 591 4.09 24.38 11.15
N GLN A 592 3.00 24.35 10.37
CA GLN A 592 2.41 25.53 9.72
C GLN A 592 1.86 26.54 10.73
N ALA A 593 1.32 26.06 11.85
CA ALA A 593 0.83 26.90 12.94
C ALA A 593 1.96 27.43 13.85
N GLY A 594 3.22 27.06 13.59
CA GLY A 594 4.36 27.46 14.42
C GLY A 594 4.50 26.73 15.76
N ARG A 595 3.67 25.70 16.02
CA ARG A 595 3.66 24.88 17.25
C ARG A 595 4.66 23.72 17.14
N ARG A 596 5.94 24.08 17.06
CA ARG A 596 7.03 23.16 16.69
C ARG A 596 7.37 22.13 17.77
N ASP A 597 7.29 22.54 19.03
CA ASP A 597 7.43 21.68 20.21
C ASP A 597 6.38 20.56 20.20
N GLU A 598 5.13 20.90 19.93
CA GLU A 598 4.06 19.92 19.79
C GLU A 598 4.24 19.03 18.55
N ALA A 599 4.75 19.58 17.44
CA ALA A 599 5.06 18.78 16.26
C ALA A 599 6.13 17.72 16.57
N LEU A 600 7.16 18.05 17.36
CA LEU A 600 8.19 17.10 17.80
C LEU A 600 7.62 16.06 18.77
N LEU A 601 6.77 16.47 19.72
CA LEU A 601 6.11 15.54 20.63
C LEU A 601 5.23 14.54 19.87
N HIS A 602 4.51 15.00 18.85
CA HIS A 602 3.70 14.15 17.99
C HIS A 602 4.53 13.07 17.25
N LEU A 603 5.79 13.35 16.90
CA LEU A 603 6.70 12.33 16.33
C LEU A 603 7.10 11.24 17.31
N LEU A 604 7.05 11.53 18.62
CA LEU A 604 7.45 10.62 19.69
C LEU A 604 6.24 9.92 20.35
N ASP A 605 5.02 10.33 20.03
CA ASP A 605 3.79 9.76 20.59
C ASP A 605 3.48 8.40 19.95
N TYR A 606 3.80 7.33 20.67
CA TYR A 606 3.52 5.97 20.20
C TYR A 606 2.03 5.68 20.12
N ASP A 607 1.27 6.04 21.16
CA ASP A 607 -0.10 5.62 21.36
C ASP A 607 -1.07 6.29 20.38
N ARG A 608 -0.85 7.58 20.08
CA ARG A 608 -1.72 8.37 19.20
C ARG A 608 -1.27 8.41 17.75
N ASN A 609 0.00 8.12 17.47
CA ASN A 609 0.58 8.23 16.13
C ASN A 609 1.33 6.97 15.68
N LEU A 610 2.52 6.69 16.24
CA LEU A 610 3.44 5.71 15.64
C LEU A 610 2.85 4.30 15.52
N ARG A 611 2.05 3.87 16.50
CA ARG A 611 1.34 2.58 16.48
C ARG A 611 0.53 2.37 15.20
N TYR A 612 0.01 3.44 14.62
CA TYR A 612 -0.83 3.38 13.44
C TYR A 612 -0.06 3.43 12.13
N LEU A 613 1.26 3.63 12.14
CA LEU A 613 2.09 3.72 10.93
C LEU A 613 2.93 2.46 10.68
N VAL A 614 3.23 1.68 11.71
CA VAL A 614 4.17 0.53 11.63
C VAL A 614 3.71 -0.62 10.73
N TYR A 615 2.44 -0.64 10.32
CA TYR A 615 1.91 -1.70 9.45
C TYR A 615 2.41 -1.58 8.00
N ASP A 616 2.87 -0.41 7.58
CA ASP A 616 3.38 -0.16 6.22
C ASP A 616 4.78 0.48 6.29
N PRO A 617 5.85 -0.33 6.24
CA PRO A 617 7.22 0.19 6.26
C PRO A 617 7.56 1.10 5.08
N VAL A 618 6.88 0.95 3.93
CA VAL A 618 7.10 1.78 2.74
C VAL A 618 6.48 3.16 2.97
N LEU A 619 5.23 3.18 3.43
CA LEU A 619 4.55 4.42 3.80
C LEU A 619 5.29 5.13 4.92
N LEU A 620 5.73 4.42 5.97
CA LEU A 620 6.50 4.98 7.07
C LEU A 620 7.80 5.65 6.56
N ALA A 621 8.52 5.01 5.64
CA ALA A 621 9.72 5.58 5.04
C ALA A 621 9.42 6.86 4.24
N ALA A 622 8.39 6.85 3.39
CA ALA A 622 7.96 8.03 2.62
C ALA A 622 7.51 9.18 3.53
N ASN A 623 6.78 8.84 4.59
CA ASN A 623 6.36 9.75 5.65
C ASN A 623 7.56 10.35 6.41
N THR A 624 8.61 9.58 6.63
CA THR A 624 9.85 10.06 7.25
C THR A 624 10.64 11.00 6.33
N GLN A 625 10.66 10.73 5.03
CA GLN A 625 11.28 11.63 4.05
C GLN A 625 10.57 13.00 4.01
N GLU A 626 9.24 13.02 4.15
CA GLU A 626 8.48 14.26 4.25
C GLU A 626 8.87 15.07 5.50
N ILE A 627 9.12 14.43 6.64
CA ILE A 627 9.66 15.10 7.84
C ILE A 627 10.98 15.78 7.51
N SER A 628 11.93 15.03 6.91
CA SER A 628 13.24 15.56 6.55
C SER A 628 13.12 16.79 5.64
N ARG A 629 12.20 16.77 4.67
CA ARG A 629 11.92 17.92 3.80
C ARG A 629 11.38 19.13 4.57
N GLN A 630 10.46 18.93 5.51
CA GLN A 630 9.90 20.00 6.33
C GLN A 630 10.93 20.57 7.32
N LEU A 631 11.83 19.72 7.84
CA LEU A 631 12.89 20.11 8.78
C LEU A 631 14.13 20.71 8.09
N THR A 632 14.46 20.34 6.85
CA THR A 632 15.61 20.93 6.13
C THR A 632 15.39 22.38 5.74
N GLY A 633 14.13 22.84 5.65
CA GLY A 633 13.77 24.26 5.53
C GLY A 633 13.84 25.05 6.86
N TRP A 634 14.18 24.38 7.97
CA TRP A 634 14.25 25.00 9.30
C TRP A 634 15.60 25.68 9.51
N GLN A 635 15.59 27.00 9.66
CA GLN A 635 16.66 27.71 10.36
C GLN A 635 16.31 27.71 11.86
N ALA A 636 17.20 27.12 12.67
CA ALA A 636 17.04 27.10 14.12
C ALA A 636 16.88 28.53 14.65
N PRO A 637 15.80 28.85 15.40
CA PRO A 637 15.79 30.07 16.20
C PRO A 637 16.90 29.97 17.23
N GLU A 638 17.57 31.10 17.53
CA GLU A 638 18.45 31.18 18.70
C GLU A 638 17.74 30.59 19.91
N CYS A 639 18.34 29.54 20.47
CA CYS A 639 17.84 28.84 21.63
C CYS A 639 17.62 29.87 22.75
N ARG A 640 16.37 30.23 23.02
CA ARG A 640 16.02 30.97 24.25
C ARG A 640 15.65 29.93 25.28
N ASP A 641 16.55 29.76 26.26
CA ASP A 641 16.34 28.98 27.47
C ASP A 641 14.95 29.26 28.07
N ARG A 642 14.02 28.31 27.93
CA ARG A 642 12.87 28.10 28.82
C ARG A 642 12.45 26.64 28.85
#